data_AF-A0A4Q1CM11-F1
#
_entry.id   AF-A0A4Q1CM11-F1
#
_cell.length_a   1.000
_cell.length_b   1.000
_cell.length_c   1.000
_cell.angle_alpha   90.00
_cell.angle_beta   90.00
_cell.angle_gamma   90.00
#
_symmetry.space_group_name_H-M   'P 1'
#
loop_
_entity.id
_entity.type
_entity.pdbx_description
1 polymer ?
#
loop_
_entity_poly.entity_id
_entity_poly.type
_entity_poly.pdbx_seq_one_letter_code
_entity_poly.pdbx_strand_id
1 'polypeptide(L)'
;MFKRKVMIAVLALSCAAAVKAQVKDLVQYVNPLMGSLSKPDLSNGNTYPAIGTPWPMNMWTPQTGDNGNGWQYTYTADKIRGFKQTHQPSPWMNDYGVFSIMPVSKKSVFKQEERASWFTHKTEVAQPHYYSVYLADHHITTEITPTERAAIFRITYHSTDSAFVVVDGFRRGSYIKIIPEENKIVGYTTFHARGRLKNFANYFVLQFNTSFTFKKVWSKDKYVDGLDVKADTTGAIIGFNITEANQQVIVKTASSFISLEQAELNLKNEVGSKTFDAVKAETQQLWNNVLGKIQVEGATEEQLKTFYSCYYRAVMFPNKLYEKDATGNIVHYSPYNGKVEKGFLYGGTGFWDTFRALYPFLNLMYPSVNKEMQEGLLNAYKEGGFLPEWSSPGFADIMVGNNSASVVSDAYLKSAKIKDINTLYEALLNGANNEGPMHAVGRYGVKYYNALGYVPYNVKINENVARTLEYAYDDFTIFKLAQKLGRPASEIELYAQRSLNYRNVFDKGHKLMRGKNADGNFQAPFNPLKWGDAFTEGNSWHYTWSVFHDIDNLANLMGGRKQFANMLDSVFALPPVFDDSYYGGTIHEIREMQIANMGQYAHGNQPIQHMIYLYNYAGESYKTQYWVREAMNRLYKPTPDGYCGDEDNGQTSAWYIFSAIGFYPVCPGSDQYVIGAPLFKKATLTFEDGKKFVINAPANSASNRYIKTQTLNGAAYSKTWLSYFDVIKGGSFALNMSSAPDKARVTKESDLPYSFSKDEKALYDKVKAIQPPGLSTITLPAKPDTITKNGLTLYMIDEESSLTKEFKQRMIDAFFLQYPKLIQKYNLNAKKAINFVIDPKYDGVAVTTADNRIVYNPAWFHKNPEDIDVVTHELMHVTQAYKFNNVPGWVTEGIADYVRATEGINNVKGKWTMPELQATHNYNNAYRITARFLLWITQNYQKDFVVKLDDAARTNKYSSDFWKANTGKTVEELWVEYKANPKVEITYN
;
A
#
# COMPACT_ATOMS: atom_id res chain seq x y z
N MET A 1 36.01 -54.56 33.44
CA MET A 1 35.36 -53.24 33.59
C MET A 1 35.49 -52.32 32.37
N PHE A 2 36.60 -52.33 31.63
CA PHE A 2 36.83 -51.40 30.51
C PHE A 2 35.84 -51.58 29.33
N LYS A 3 35.55 -52.83 28.92
CA LYS A 3 34.58 -53.12 27.83
C LYS A 3 33.14 -52.67 28.13
N ARG A 4 32.71 -52.64 29.40
CA ARG A 4 31.36 -52.24 29.80
C ARG A 4 31.18 -50.70 29.79
N LYS A 5 32.25 -49.94 30.06
CA LYS A 5 32.26 -48.47 29.99
C LYS A 5 32.31 -47.95 28.55
N VAL A 6 33.03 -48.64 27.65
CA VAL A 6 33.06 -48.29 26.21
C VAL A 6 31.70 -48.55 25.54
N MET A 7 31.01 -49.64 25.91
CA MET A 7 29.71 -49.97 25.35
C MET A 7 28.59 -49.01 25.81
N ILE A 8 28.66 -48.49 27.04
CA ILE A 8 27.75 -47.45 27.55
C ILE A 8 28.04 -46.09 26.91
N ALA A 9 29.31 -45.75 26.64
CA ALA A 9 29.68 -44.52 25.94
C ALA A 9 29.25 -44.55 24.46
N VAL A 10 29.37 -45.70 23.78
CA VAL A 10 28.92 -45.86 22.39
C VAL A 10 27.39 -45.87 22.29
N LEU A 11 26.67 -46.46 23.26
CA LEU A 11 25.20 -46.34 23.34
C LEU A 11 24.74 -44.93 23.69
N ALA A 12 25.46 -44.19 24.53
CA ALA A 12 25.15 -42.79 24.84
C ALA A 12 25.40 -41.86 23.64
N LEU A 13 26.45 -42.10 22.84
CA LEU A 13 26.70 -41.36 21.60
C LEU A 13 25.71 -41.71 20.47
N SER A 14 25.23 -42.96 20.39
CA SER A 14 24.20 -43.35 19.41
C SER A 14 22.79 -42.93 19.83
N CYS A 15 22.48 -42.82 21.13
CA CYS A 15 21.27 -42.15 21.61
C CYS A 15 21.33 -40.62 21.44
N ALA A 16 22.50 -39.97 21.58
CA ALA A 16 22.64 -38.54 21.30
C ALA A 16 22.52 -38.22 19.80
N ALA A 17 22.94 -39.14 18.91
CA ALA A 17 22.77 -38.99 17.47
C ALA A 17 21.32 -39.25 16.99
N ALA A 18 20.57 -40.12 17.69
CA ALA A 18 19.17 -40.42 17.36
C ALA A 18 18.15 -39.39 17.90
N VAL A 19 18.58 -38.43 18.73
CA VAL A 19 17.72 -37.33 19.25
C VAL A 19 17.87 -36.03 18.44
N LYS A 20 18.62 -36.04 17.32
CA LYS A 20 18.28 -35.14 16.22
C LYS A 20 17.02 -35.69 15.57
N ALA A 21 15.86 -35.42 16.16
CA ALA A 21 14.59 -35.52 15.45
C ALA A 21 14.81 -34.82 14.11
N GLN A 22 14.77 -35.59 13.02
CA GLN A 22 14.95 -35.09 11.67
C GLN A 22 13.90 -33.98 11.51
N VAL A 23 14.33 -32.71 11.56
CA VAL A 23 13.44 -31.59 11.30
C VAL A 23 12.87 -31.90 9.93
N LYS A 24 11.56 -32.18 9.86
CA LYS A 24 10.90 -32.41 8.57
C LYS A 24 11.23 -31.19 7.71
N ASP A 25 11.77 -31.43 6.52
CA ASP A 25 12.12 -30.37 5.59
C ASP A 25 10.84 -29.79 4.98
N LEU A 26 10.08 -29.04 5.77
CA LEU A 26 8.76 -28.51 5.41
C LEU A 26 8.83 -27.47 4.29
N VAL A 27 9.98 -26.82 4.14
CA VAL A 27 10.24 -25.87 3.04
C VAL A 27 10.08 -26.52 1.66
N GLN A 28 10.23 -27.84 1.54
CA GLN A 28 10.04 -28.57 0.27
C GLN A 28 8.59 -28.50 -0.25
N TYR A 29 7.62 -28.22 0.63
CA TYR A 29 6.22 -28.05 0.26
C TYR A 29 5.89 -26.62 -0.17
N VAL A 30 6.79 -25.66 0.05
CA VAL A 30 6.53 -24.27 -0.32
C VAL A 30 6.73 -24.10 -1.81
N ASN A 31 5.73 -23.52 -2.48
CA ASN A 31 5.80 -23.07 -3.85
C ASN A 31 5.77 -21.52 -3.93
N PRO A 32 6.92 -20.84 -4.06
CA PRO A 32 6.97 -19.40 -4.25
C PRO A 32 6.33 -18.90 -5.55
N LEU A 33 6.05 -19.79 -6.52
CA LEU A 33 5.34 -19.45 -7.76
C LEU A 33 3.82 -19.47 -7.58
N MET A 34 3.29 -19.92 -6.44
CA MET A 34 1.85 -19.90 -6.18
C MET A 34 1.32 -18.45 -6.22
N GLY A 35 0.48 -18.19 -7.23
CA GLY A 35 -0.13 -16.90 -7.55
C GLY A 35 0.59 -16.06 -8.61
N SER A 36 1.71 -16.54 -9.17
CA SER A 36 2.46 -15.80 -10.19
C SER A 36 1.91 -15.94 -11.61
N LEU A 37 0.96 -16.85 -11.85
CA LEU A 37 0.18 -16.90 -13.09
C LEU A 37 -1.02 -15.96 -12.96
N SER A 38 -0.74 -14.67 -12.87
CA SER A 38 -1.74 -13.60 -12.73
C SER A 38 -1.54 -12.53 -13.80
N LYS A 39 -2.61 -11.76 -14.07
CA LYS A 39 -2.59 -10.63 -15.01
C LYS A 39 -3.49 -9.50 -14.48
N PRO A 40 -3.35 -8.26 -14.99
CA PRO A 40 -4.13 -7.12 -14.50
C PRO A 40 -5.65 -7.33 -14.47
N ASP A 41 -6.20 -8.05 -15.46
CA ASP A 41 -7.65 -8.25 -15.58
C ASP A 41 -8.18 -9.47 -14.78
N LEU A 42 -7.29 -10.28 -14.21
CA LEU A 42 -7.65 -11.47 -13.44
C LEU A 42 -6.47 -11.90 -12.54
N SER A 43 -6.64 -11.74 -11.24
CA SER A 43 -5.67 -12.24 -10.27
C SER A 43 -5.93 -13.69 -9.93
N ASN A 44 -4.83 -14.45 -9.83
CA ASN A 44 -4.79 -15.72 -9.14
C ASN A 44 -3.84 -15.66 -7.94
N GLY A 45 -3.61 -14.46 -7.40
CA GLY A 45 -2.74 -14.17 -6.26
C GLY A 45 -1.90 -12.91 -6.45
N ASN A 46 -1.64 -12.51 -7.71
CA ASN A 46 -0.77 -11.38 -8.07
C ASN A 46 0.60 -11.41 -7.35
N THR A 47 1.15 -12.61 -7.18
CA THR A 47 2.39 -12.80 -6.44
C THR A 47 3.61 -12.88 -7.36
N TYR A 48 4.79 -12.76 -6.76
CA TYR A 48 6.07 -13.06 -7.39
C TYR A 48 6.86 -14.03 -6.48
N PRO A 49 7.84 -14.78 -7.02
CA PRO A 49 8.71 -15.65 -6.22
C PRO A 49 9.66 -14.81 -5.35
N ALA A 50 9.21 -14.46 -4.15
CA ALA A 50 9.96 -13.66 -3.18
C ALA A 50 10.99 -14.51 -2.42
N ILE A 51 12.24 -14.45 -2.86
CA ILE A 51 13.33 -15.20 -2.25
C ILE A 51 13.87 -14.35 -1.09
N GLY A 52 13.72 -14.84 0.15
CA GLY A 52 14.04 -14.08 1.36
C GLY A 52 13.99 -14.94 2.63
N THR A 53 14.42 -14.36 3.75
CA THR A 53 14.09 -14.88 5.09
C THR A 53 12.63 -14.56 5.44
N PRO A 54 12.05 -15.15 6.50
CA PRO A 54 10.83 -14.62 7.11
C PRO A 54 11.00 -13.14 7.52
N TRP A 55 10.00 -12.31 7.24
CA TRP A 55 10.00 -10.84 7.38
C TRP A 55 11.31 -10.19 6.92
N PRO A 56 11.70 -10.39 5.65
CA PRO A 56 12.96 -9.88 5.15
C PRO A 56 12.91 -8.34 5.10
N MET A 57 14.06 -7.69 5.21
CA MET A 57 14.16 -6.28 4.79
C MET A 57 14.26 -6.23 3.27
N ASN A 58 15.13 -7.04 2.67
CA ASN A 58 15.37 -7.08 1.23
C ASN A 58 14.92 -8.44 0.67
N MET A 59 13.96 -8.43 -0.28
CA MET A 59 13.60 -9.64 -1.05
C MET A 59 14.34 -9.65 -2.38
N TRP A 60 14.54 -10.84 -2.94
CA TRP A 60 15.07 -11.02 -4.29
C TRP A 60 14.08 -11.77 -5.16
N THR A 61 13.99 -11.42 -6.44
CA THR A 61 13.13 -12.11 -7.41
C THR A 61 13.77 -12.12 -8.81
N PRO A 62 13.62 -13.18 -9.62
CA PRO A 62 13.72 -13.04 -11.06
C PRO A 62 12.74 -11.97 -11.54
N GLN A 63 13.18 -11.15 -12.50
CA GLN A 63 12.36 -10.12 -13.13
C GLN A 63 12.11 -10.50 -14.58
N THR A 64 10.83 -10.64 -14.96
CA THR A 64 10.41 -10.86 -16.34
C THR A 64 9.72 -9.63 -16.93
N GLY A 65 9.00 -8.85 -16.10
CA GLY A 65 8.36 -7.59 -16.49
C GLY A 65 9.33 -6.42 -16.56
N ASP A 66 9.03 -5.44 -17.40
CA ASP A 66 9.85 -4.24 -17.61
C ASP A 66 10.13 -3.46 -16.32
N ASN A 67 11.23 -2.71 -16.29
CA ASN A 67 11.57 -1.84 -15.16
C ASN A 67 10.43 -0.88 -14.80
N GLY A 68 9.88 -1.06 -13.59
CA GLY A 68 8.77 -0.27 -13.03
C GLY A 68 7.38 -0.83 -13.32
N ASN A 69 7.27 -1.99 -13.99
CA ASN A 69 6.01 -2.74 -14.07
C ASN A 69 5.73 -3.43 -12.72
N GLY A 70 4.50 -3.29 -12.22
CA GLY A 70 4.04 -3.97 -11.00
C GLY A 70 4.00 -5.49 -11.14
N TRP A 71 3.73 -6.02 -12.33
CA TRP A 71 3.89 -7.45 -12.64
C TRP A 71 5.36 -7.76 -12.94
N GLN A 72 6.20 -7.61 -11.93
CA GLN A 72 7.65 -7.76 -12.05
C GLN A 72 8.08 -9.19 -12.46
N TYR A 73 7.25 -10.19 -12.11
CA TYR A 73 7.37 -11.56 -12.58
C TYR A 73 5.98 -12.08 -12.95
N THR A 74 5.87 -12.78 -14.08
CA THR A 74 4.68 -13.52 -14.48
C THR A 74 5.08 -14.90 -14.98
N TYR A 75 4.31 -15.92 -14.61
CA TYR A 75 4.61 -17.32 -14.97
C TYR A 75 4.53 -17.58 -16.49
N THR A 76 3.83 -16.76 -17.27
CA THR A 76 3.77 -16.92 -18.73
C THR A 76 4.89 -16.23 -19.48
N ALA A 77 5.77 -15.50 -18.78
CA ALA A 77 6.85 -14.79 -19.45
C ALA A 77 7.99 -15.74 -19.82
N ASP A 78 8.51 -15.57 -21.02
CA ASP A 78 9.53 -16.43 -21.57
C ASP A 78 10.97 -15.97 -21.27
N LYS A 79 11.14 -14.74 -20.77
CA LYS A 79 12.44 -14.10 -20.61
C LYS A 79 12.65 -13.49 -19.23
N ILE A 80 13.84 -13.67 -18.68
CA ILE A 80 14.34 -12.97 -17.50
C ILE A 80 15.27 -11.84 -17.95
N ARG A 81 15.05 -10.64 -17.42
CA ARG A 81 15.85 -9.42 -17.74
C ARG A 81 16.73 -8.93 -16.60
N GLY A 82 16.64 -9.59 -15.44
CA GLY A 82 17.46 -9.32 -14.28
C GLY A 82 16.99 -10.09 -13.05
N PHE A 83 17.83 -10.08 -12.03
CA PHE A 83 17.52 -10.53 -10.68
C PHE A 83 17.48 -9.31 -9.78
N LYS A 84 16.30 -8.99 -9.29
CA LYS A 84 15.96 -7.70 -8.71
C LYS A 84 15.85 -7.80 -7.20
N GLN A 85 16.47 -6.86 -6.49
CA GLN A 85 16.12 -6.56 -5.10
C GLN A 85 14.79 -5.79 -5.10
N THR A 86 13.80 -6.26 -4.34
CA THR A 86 12.43 -5.73 -4.33
C THR A 86 11.89 -5.60 -2.91
N HIS A 87 10.99 -4.63 -2.75
CA HIS A 87 10.21 -4.38 -1.54
C HIS A 87 8.70 -4.30 -1.85
N GLN A 88 8.30 -4.74 -3.04
CA GLN A 88 6.95 -4.55 -3.55
C GLN A 88 5.93 -5.38 -2.76
N PRO A 89 4.94 -4.77 -2.09
CA PRO A 89 3.90 -5.51 -1.38
C PRO A 89 2.82 -6.05 -2.32
N SER A 90 2.51 -5.36 -3.42
CA SER A 90 1.55 -5.78 -4.44
C SER A 90 1.87 -5.09 -5.78
N PRO A 91 1.42 -5.61 -6.94
CA PRO A 91 1.62 -4.93 -8.22
C PRO A 91 0.98 -3.53 -8.26
N TRP A 92 -0.11 -3.31 -7.51
CA TRP A 92 -0.85 -2.04 -7.42
C TRP A 92 -0.12 -0.97 -6.62
N MET A 93 0.56 -1.40 -5.56
CA MET A 93 1.45 -0.55 -4.77
C MET A 93 2.74 -0.24 -5.51
N ASN A 94 3.23 -1.21 -6.30
CA ASN A 94 4.51 -1.18 -6.99
C ASN A 94 5.67 -1.04 -5.97
N ASP A 95 6.87 -0.71 -6.41
CA ASP A 95 8.10 -0.99 -5.67
C ASP A 95 8.83 0.28 -5.19
N TYR A 96 9.83 0.08 -4.33
CA TYR A 96 10.78 1.10 -3.89
C TYR A 96 12.15 0.51 -3.57
N GLY A 97 13.21 1.32 -3.60
CA GLY A 97 14.55 0.89 -3.20
C GLY A 97 15.13 -0.25 -4.05
N VAL A 98 14.92 -0.21 -5.37
CA VAL A 98 15.19 -1.35 -6.27
C VAL A 98 16.45 -1.17 -7.12
N PHE A 99 17.18 -2.27 -7.28
CA PHE A 99 18.23 -2.42 -8.29
C PHE A 99 18.22 -3.87 -8.80
N SER A 100 18.86 -4.14 -9.94
CA SER A 100 18.96 -5.50 -10.46
C SER A 100 20.36 -5.88 -10.93
N ILE A 101 20.63 -7.19 -10.90
CA ILE A 101 21.86 -7.82 -11.38
C ILE A 101 21.48 -8.76 -12.51
N MET A 102 22.17 -8.68 -13.66
CA MET A 102 21.96 -9.61 -14.78
C MET A 102 23.30 -10.08 -15.34
N PRO A 103 23.65 -11.38 -15.23
CA PRO A 103 24.80 -11.91 -15.94
C PRO A 103 24.50 -12.10 -17.43
N VAL A 104 25.45 -11.75 -18.28
CA VAL A 104 25.36 -11.88 -19.75
C VAL A 104 26.69 -12.38 -20.33
N SER A 105 26.66 -12.93 -21.53
CA SER A 105 27.88 -13.36 -22.24
C SER A 105 27.91 -12.81 -23.68
N LYS A 106 29.07 -12.92 -24.35
CA LYS A 106 29.30 -12.51 -25.76
C LYS A 106 29.30 -10.99 -26.01
N LYS A 107 28.38 -10.24 -25.41
CA LYS A 107 28.24 -8.79 -25.62
C LYS A 107 27.98 -8.05 -24.32
N SER A 108 28.63 -6.89 -24.15
CA SER A 108 28.33 -5.94 -23.09
C SER A 108 27.09 -5.12 -23.46
N VAL A 109 25.91 -5.58 -23.05
CA VAL A 109 24.62 -4.93 -23.33
C VAL A 109 23.94 -4.49 -22.03
N PHE A 110 23.51 -3.21 -21.96
CA PHE A 110 22.87 -2.66 -20.77
C PHE A 110 21.35 -2.70 -20.84
N LYS A 111 20.76 -2.39 -22.01
CA LYS A 111 19.32 -2.21 -22.15
C LYS A 111 18.58 -3.50 -21.79
N GLN A 112 17.49 -3.36 -21.04
CA GLN A 112 16.75 -4.50 -20.47
C GLN A 112 16.29 -5.52 -21.54
N GLU A 113 15.84 -5.07 -22.71
CA GLU A 113 15.41 -5.94 -23.81
C GLU A 113 16.56 -6.70 -24.45
N GLU A 114 17.73 -6.06 -24.55
CA GLU A 114 18.93 -6.64 -25.19
C GLU A 114 19.63 -7.64 -24.26
N ARG A 115 19.60 -7.40 -22.94
CA ARG A 115 20.22 -8.29 -21.94
C ARG A 115 19.33 -9.46 -21.53
N ALA A 116 18.03 -9.40 -21.81
CA ALA A 116 17.07 -10.42 -21.42
C ALA A 116 17.42 -11.79 -22.02
N SER A 117 17.12 -12.86 -21.29
CA SER A 117 17.42 -14.22 -21.71
C SER A 117 16.22 -15.14 -21.60
N TRP A 118 16.01 -15.98 -22.62
CA TRP A 118 15.05 -17.08 -22.56
C TRP A 118 15.35 -18.04 -21.41
N PHE A 119 14.30 -18.51 -20.74
CA PHE A 119 14.38 -19.55 -19.72
C PHE A 119 13.18 -20.50 -19.82
N THR A 120 13.17 -21.55 -19.01
CA THR A 120 11.99 -22.42 -18.84
C THR A 120 11.84 -22.82 -17.39
N HIS A 121 10.59 -22.92 -16.91
CA HIS A 121 10.29 -23.42 -15.56
C HIS A 121 10.82 -24.83 -15.30
N LYS A 122 11.08 -25.64 -16.36
CA LYS A 122 11.68 -26.98 -16.22
C LYS A 122 13.12 -26.96 -15.72
N THR A 123 13.80 -25.83 -15.86
CA THR A 123 15.17 -25.59 -15.39
C THR A 123 15.22 -24.44 -14.37
N GLU A 124 14.07 -24.09 -13.81
CA GLU A 124 13.92 -23.12 -12.73
C GLU A 124 13.65 -23.88 -11.43
N VAL A 125 14.35 -23.48 -10.37
CA VAL A 125 14.07 -23.94 -9.01
C VAL A 125 13.78 -22.70 -8.18
N ALA A 126 12.55 -22.58 -7.71
CA ALA A 126 12.12 -21.51 -6.83
C ALA A 126 11.80 -22.07 -5.44
N GLN A 127 12.59 -21.72 -4.45
CA GLN A 127 12.37 -22.03 -3.03
C GLN A 127 12.59 -20.75 -2.20
N PRO A 128 11.94 -20.60 -1.03
CA PRO A 128 12.06 -19.37 -0.23
C PRO A 128 13.50 -18.96 0.10
N HIS A 129 14.37 -19.96 0.31
CA HIS A 129 15.77 -19.80 0.69
C HIS A 129 16.75 -19.89 -0.48
N TYR A 130 16.29 -20.25 -1.68
CA TYR A 130 17.16 -20.57 -2.81
C TYR A 130 16.42 -20.44 -4.13
N TYR A 131 17.03 -19.73 -5.08
CA TYR A 131 16.56 -19.66 -6.45
C TYR A 131 17.67 -20.10 -7.42
N SER A 132 17.32 -20.81 -8.48
CA SER A 132 18.23 -21.18 -9.57
C SER A 132 17.52 -21.16 -10.91
N VAL A 133 18.17 -20.63 -11.94
CA VAL A 133 17.68 -20.71 -13.32
C VAL A 133 18.81 -20.77 -14.34
N TYR A 134 18.58 -21.51 -15.41
CA TYR A 134 19.44 -21.50 -16.59
C TYR A 134 18.95 -20.44 -17.61
N LEU A 135 19.86 -19.54 -18.00
CA LEU A 135 19.64 -18.46 -18.97
C LEU A 135 20.17 -18.90 -20.34
N ALA A 136 19.26 -19.26 -21.25
CA ALA A 136 19.59 -20.00 -22.46
C ALA A 136 20.45 -19.21 -23.46
N ASP A 137 20.15 -17.92 -23.66
CA ASP A 137 20.87 -17.09 -24.64
C ASP A 137 22.33 -16.85 -24.24
N HIS A 138 22.58 -16.85 -22.93
CA HIS A 138 23.90 -16.57 -22.36
C HIS A 138 24.69 -17.83 -22.00
N HIS A 139 24.06 -19.01 -21.96
CA HIS A 139 24.64 -20.26 -21.48
C HIS A 139 25.21 -20.11 -20.05
N ILE A 140 24.39 -19.54 -19.16
CA ILE A 140 24.75 -19.22 -17.77
C ILE A 140 23.70 -19.82 -16.83
N THR A 141 24.14 -20.41 -15.72
CA THR A 141 23.25 -20.71 -14.58
C THR A 141 23.44 -19.66 -13.50
N THR A 142 22.34 -19.08 -13.02
CA THR A 142 22.36 -18.10 -11.91
C THR A 142 21.62 -18.65 -10.70
N GLU A 143 22.28 -18.59 -9.55
CA GLU A 143 21.73 -19.04 -8.27
C GLU A 143 21.77 -17.92 -7.23
N ILE A 144 20.77 -17.85 -6.35
CA ILE A 144 20.62 -16.81 -5.32
C ILE A 144 20.28 -17.45 -3.99
N THR A 145 20.93 -17.02 -2.91
CA THR A 145 20.54 -17.32 -1.53
C THR A 145 20.57 -16.05 -0.67
N PRO A 146 19.47 -15.71 0.04
CA PRO A 146 19.38 -14.47 0.79
C PRO A 146 19.67 -14.65 2.29
N THR A 147 19.97 -13.53 2.95
CA THR A 147 19.81 -13.30 4.39
C THR A 147 18.72 -12.23 4.61
N GLU A 148 18.65 -11.57 5.77
CA GLU A 148 17.62 -10.57 6.04
C GLU A 148 17.79 -9.28 5.21
N ARG A 149 19.05 -8.87 4.96
CA ARG A 149 19.44 -7.64 4.23
C ARG A 149 20.45 -7.87 3.11
N ALA A 150 21.00 -9.07 2.99
CA ALA A 150 22.03 -9.41 2.02
C ALA A 150 21.65 -10.64 1.18
N ALA A 151 22.44 -10.92 0.15
CA ALA A 151 22.35 -12.13 -0.65
C ALA A 151 23.72 -12.53 -1.22
N ILE A 152 23.87 -13.81 -1.54
CA ILE A 152 24.98 -14.32 -2.33
C ILE A 152 24.42 -14.83 -3.66
N PHE A 153 25.00 -14.35 -4.75
CA PHE A 153 24.82 -14.87 -6.08
C PHE A 153 25.97 -15.81 -6.43
N ARG A 154 25.63 -16.96 -7.02
CA ARG A 154 26.58 -17.85 -7.68
C ARG A 154 26.23 -17.90 -9.16
N ILE A 155 27.11 -17.35 -9.99
CA ILE A 155 26.92 -17.23 -11.44
C ILE A 155 27.90 -18.20 -12.10
N THR A 156 27.39 -19.24 -12.73
CA THR A 156 28.19 -20.26 -13.42
C THR A 156 28.20 -19.97 -14.91
N TYR A 157 29.37 -19.58 -15.43
CA TYR A 157 29.60 -19.45 -16.87
C TYR A 157 30.05 -20.81 -17.42
N HIS A 158 29.18 -21.50 -18.15
CA HIS A 158 29.47 -22.87 -18.59
C HIS A 158 30.59 -22.91 -19.64
N SER A 159 30.56 -22.00 -20.62
CA SER A 159 31.65 -21.78 -21.58
C SER A 159 31.43 -20.46 -22.32
N THR A 160 32.38 -19.52 -22.28
CA THR A 160 32.35 -18.26 -23.03
C THR A 160 33.74 -17.64 -23.13
N ASP A 161 34.01 -16.91 -24.23
CA ASP A 161 35.22 -16.07 -24.39
C ASP A 161 35.05 -14.66 -23.78
N SER A 162 33.83 -14.32 -23.39
CA SER A 162 33.45 -13.01 -22.87
C SER A 162 32.27 -13.13 -21.90
N ALA A 163 32.48 -12.68 -20.67
CA ALA A 163 31.55 -12.80 -19.55
C ALA A 163 31.37 -11.45 -18.86
N PHE A 164 30.12 -11.06 -18.59
CA PHE A 164 29.80 -9.78 -17.99
C PHE A 164 28.71 -9.88 -16.94
N VAL A 165 28.73 -8.95 -15.98
CA VAL A 165 27.60 -8.69 -15.07
C VAL A 165 27.14 -7.26 -15.26
N VAL A 166 25.85 -7.11 -15.51
CA VAL A 166 25.13 -5.84 -15.59
C VAL A 166 24.52 -5.52 -14.23
N VAL A 167 24.72 -4.31 -13.73
CA VAL A 167 24.06 -3.76 -12.54
C VAL A 167 23.23 -2.57 -12.97
N ASP A 168 21.92 -2.63 -12.75
CA ASP A 168 20.95 -1.59 -13.13
C ASP A 168 20.47 -0.86 -11.87
N GLY A 169 20.79 0.44 -11.78
CA GLY A 169 20.41 1.31 -10.66
C GLY A 169 19.00 1.90 -10.77
N PHE A 170 18.25 1.57 -11.83
CA PHE A 170 16.89 2.07 -12.12
C PHE A 170 16.80 3.60 -12.29
N ARG A 171 15.61 4.05 -12.70
CA ARG A 171 15.25 5.45 -12.97
C ARG A 171 14.93 6.24 -11.69
N ARG A 172 14.63 7.55 -11.85
CA ARG A 172 14.26 8.54 -10.80
C ARG A 172 15.42 9.06 -9.95
N GLY A 173 16.65 8.89 -10.44
CA GLY A 173 17.86 9.30 -9.75
C GLY A 173 18.59 8.09 -9.17
N SER A 174 19.78 7.82 -9.69
CA SER A 174 20.63 6.76 -9.17
C SER A 174 22.10 7.14 -9.29
N TYR A 175 22.92 6.42 -8.54
CA TYR A 175 24.37 6.56 -8.54
C TYR A 175 25.01 5.19 -8.54
N ILE A 176 26.06 5.03 -9.33
CA ILE A 176 26.88 3.82 -9.35
C ILE A 176 28.35 4.20 -9.43
N LYS A 177 29.19 3.46 -8.72
CA LYS A 177 30.65 3.52 -8.76
C LYS A 177 31.25 2.12 -8.77
N ILE A 178 32.18 1.89 -9.69
CA ILE A 178 33.02 0.70 -9.77
C ILE A 178 34.33 1.00 -9.04
N ILE A 179 34.76 0.09 -8.16
CA ILE A 179 36.00 0.16 -7.36
C ILE A 179 36.83 -1.09 -7.69
N PRO A 180 37.63 -1.05 -8.78
CA PRO A 180 38.30 -2.23 -9.32
C PRO A 180 39.31 -2.88 -8.38
N GLU A 181 40.04 -2.08 -7.62
CA GLU A 181 41.05 -2.51 -6.65
C GLU A 181 40.46 -3.36 -5.51
N GLU A 182 39.16 -3.23 -5.28
CA GLU A 182 38.41 -4.00 -4.29
C GLU A 182 37.50 -5.04 -4.94
N ASN A 183 37.49 -5.20 -6.27
CA ASN A 183 36.49 -5.99 -7.00
C ASN A 183 35.05 -5.66 -6.54
N LYS A 184 34.74 -4.37 -6.40
CA LYS A 184 33.51 -3.90 -5.75
C LYS A 184 32.73 -2.94 -6.66
N ILE A 185 31.41 -2.98 -6.55
CA ILE A 185 30.50 -1.96 -7.08
C ILE A 185 29.68 -1.43 -5.91
N VAL A 186 29.55 -0.12 -5.81
CA VAL A 186 28.68 0.56 -4.83
C VAL A 186 27.74 1.51 -5.55
N GLY A 187 26.61 1.82 -4.93
CA GLY A 187 25.66 2.75 -5.53
C GLY A 187 24.45 3.02 -4.66
N TYR A 188 23.51 3.79 -5.20
CA TYR A 188 22.18 3.91 -4.65
C TYR A 188 21.12 4.08 -5.73
N THR A 189 19.90 3.72 -5.36
CA THR A 189 18.67 3.96 -6.12
C THR A 189 17.70 4.78 -5.26
N THR A 190 17.01 5.74 -5.87
CA THR A 190 15.94 6.50 -5.21
C THR A 190 14.56 6.12 -5.76
N PHE A 191 14.48 5.06 -6.58
CA PHE A 191 13.21 4.63 -7.16
C PHE A 191 12.20 4.32 -6.05
N HIS A 192 11.03 4.94 -6.10
CA HIS A 192 9.87 4.66 -5.27
C HIS A 192 8.61 4.97 -6.07
N ALA A 193 7.57 4.15 -5.94
CA ALA A 193 6.31 4.37 -6.64
C ALA A 193 5.33 5.27 -5.88
N ARG A 194 5.35 5.21 -4.54
CA ARG A 194 4.38 5.87 -3.65
C ARG A 194 5.07 6.69 -2.57
N GLY A 195 4.31 7.61 -1.99
CA GLY A 195 4.75 8.47 -0.89
C GLY A 195 5.63 9.64 -1.32
N ARG A 196 5.76 10.63 -0.43
CA ARG A 196 6.71 11.75 -0.55
C ARG A 196 7.88 11.49 0.38
N LEU A 197 8.87 10.73 -0.09
CA LEU A 197 9.98 10.29 0.74
C LEU A 197 11.12 11.32 0.74
N LYS A 198 11.45 11.86 1.91
CA LYS A 198 12.52 12.86 2.08
C LYS A 198 13.87 12.17 2.23
N ASN A 199 14.88 12.63 1.50
CA ASN A 199 16.25 12.07 1.53
C ASN A 199 16.31 10.55 1.31
N PHE A 200 15.35 10.00 0.57
CA PHE A 200 15.23 8.57 0.35
C PHE A 200 16.29 8.05 -0.62
N ALA A 201 16.98 6.99 -0.21
CA ALA A 201 17.82 6.18 -1.07
C ALA A 201 17.93 4.76 -0.48
N ASN A 202 18.05 3.76 -1.34
CA ASN A 202 18.57 2.45 -0.96
C ASN A 202 19.99 2.33 -1.51
N TYR A 203 20.95 2.25 -0.60
CA TYR A 203 22.38 2.16 -0.87
C TYR A 203 22.79 0.70 -0.97
N PHE A 204 23.47 0.31 -2.04
CA PHE A 204 23.86 -1.08 -2.27
C PHE A 204 25.37 -1.23 -2.45
N VAL A 205 25.87 -2.41 -2.05
CA VAL A 205 27.24 -2.88 -2.26
C VAL A 205 27.20 -4.26 -2.92
N LEU A 206 28.09 -4.48 -3.90
CA LEU A 206 28.32 -5.77 -4.55
C LEU A 206 29.82 -6.06 -4.51
N GLN A 207 30.20 -7.15 -3.85
CA GLN A 207 31.57 -7.62 -3.71
C GLN A 207 31.76 -8.89 -4.54
N PHE A 208 32.70 -8.85 -5.48
CA PHE A 208 33.00 -9.96 -6.38
C PHE A 208 34.26 -10.72 -5.93
N ASN A 209 34.29 -12.03 -6.16
CA ASN A 209 35.48 -12.86 -5.92
C ASN A 209 36.47 -12.86 -7.10
N THR A 210 36.11 -12.25 -8.23
CA THR A 210 36.86 -12.31 -9.49
C THR A 210 37.17 -10.90 -9.98
N SER A 211 38.41 -10.68 -10.46
CA SER A 211 38.88 -9.35 -10.91
C SER A 211 38.27 -8.89 -12.22
N PHE A 212 38.08 -7.57 -12.35
CA PHE A 212 37.41 -6.95 -13.50
C PHE A 212 38.38 -6.68 -14.66
N THR A 213 38.13 -7.32 -15.80
CA THR A 213 38.85 -7.09 -17.08
C THR A 213 38.19 -6.02 -17.95
N PHE A 214 36.87 -5.84 -17.81
CA PHE A 214 36.09 -4.79 -18.47
C PHE A 214 35.31 -3.98 -17.44
N LYS A 215 35.24 -2.66 -17.62
CA LYS A 215 34.64 -1.72 -16.66
C LYS A 215 34.04 -0.54 -17.43
N LYS A 216 32.72 -0.43 -17.44
CA LYS A 216 32.02 0.75 -17.97
C LYS A 216 30.81 1.07 -17.09
N VAL A 217 30.54 2.36 -16.94
CA VAL A 217 29.30 2.84 -16.34
C VAL A 217 28.36 3.38 -17.42
N TRP A 218 27.07 3.36 -17.14
CA TRP A 218 25.99 3.70 -18.06
C TRP A 218 25.18 4.87 -17.51
N SER A 219 24.83 5.81 -18.39
CA SER A 219 23.97 6.96 -18.07
C SER A 219 22.88 7.08 -19.11
N LYS A 220 21.61 6.99 -18.69
CA LYS A 220 20.41 7.07 -19.53
C LYS A 220 20.40 6.04 -20.66
N ASP A 221 21.06 6.33 -21.78
CA ASP A 221 21.03 5.60 -23.04
C ASP A 221 22.42 5.28 -23.61
N LYS A 222 23.51 5.60 -22.90
CA LYS A 222 24.87 5.39 -23.38
C LYS A 222 25.87 5.03 -22.28
N TYR A 223 26.98 4.44 -22.72
CA TYR A 223 28.20 4.38 -21.92
C TYR A 223 28.78 5.77 -21.69
N VAL A 224 29.36 5.97 -20.52
CA VAL A 224 30.12 7.18 -20.19
C VAL A 224 31.52 6.82 -19.73
N ASP A 225 32.45 7.75 -19.90
CA ASP A 225 33.83 7.60 -19.45
C ASP A 225 33.94 7.85 -17.94
N GLY A 226 34.91 7.20 -17.30
CA GLY A 226 35.06 7.14 -15.85
C GLY A 226 34.57 5.82 -15.25
N LEU A 227 34.56 5.76 -13.92
CA LEU A 227 34.15 4.59 -13.15
C LEU A 227 32.99 4.88 -12.21
N ASP A 228 32.46 6.11 -12.22
CA ASP A 228 31.29 6.51 -11.45
C ASP A 228 30.36 7.39 -12.27
N VAL A 229 29.08 7.38 -11.92
CA VAL A 229 28.06 8.16 -12.60
C VAL A 229 26.87 8.42 -11.67
N LYS A 230 26.36 9.66 -11.71
CA LYS A 230 25.08 10.05 -11.12
C LYS A 230 24.18 10.60 -12.22
N ALA A 231 23.00 10.02 -12.40
CA ALA A 231 22.05 10.44 -13.42
C ALA A 231 20.63 10.01 -13.03
N ASP A 232 19.64 10.34 -13.87
CA ASP A 232 18.27 9.86 -13.67
C ASP A 232 18.19 8.32 -13.73
N THR A 233 18.91 7.70 -14.67
CA THR A 233 19.09 6.25 -14.77
C THR A 233 20.57 5.93 -14.90
N THR A 234 21.10 5.10 -14.02
CA THR A 234 22.52 4.69 -14.00
C THR A 234 22.69 3.19 -14.04
N GLY A 235 23.88 2.76 -14.48
CA GLY A 235 24.23 1.35 -14.59
C GLY A 235 25.74 1.12 -14.51
N ALA A 236 26.14 -0.12 -14.27
CA ALA A 236 27.49 -0.61 -14.50
C ALA A 236 27.48 -1.92 -15.30
N ILE A 237 28.52 -2.10 -16.11
CA ILE A 237 28.86 -3.37 -16.73
C ILE A 237 30.32 -3.66 -16.42
N ILE A 238 30.55 -4.79 -15.78
CA ILE A 238 31.88 -5.33 -15.52
C ILE A 238 32.06 -6.65 -16.27
N GLY A 239 33.29 -6.97 -16.66
CA GLY A 239 33.61 -8.23 -17.32
C GLY A 239 34.74 -8.98 -16.64
N PHE A 240 34.81 -10.28 -16.93
CA PHE A 240 35.72 -11.23 -16.31
C PHE A 240 36.45 -12.05 -17.38
N ASN A 241 37.62 -12.58 -17.02
CA ASN A 241 38.26 -13.63 -17.80
C ASN A 241 37.75 -15.00 -17.32
N ILE A 242 37.11 -15.75 -18.20
CA ILE A 242 36.65 -17.11 -17.94
C ILE A 242 37.61 -18.06 -18.65
N THR A 243 38.46 -18.73 -17.88
CA THR A 243 39.51 -19.61 -18.42
C THR A 243 39.15 -21.09 -18.32
N GLU A 244 38.11 -21.43 -17.56
CA GLU A 244 37.68 -22.81 -17.31
C GLU A 244 36.19 -22.97 -17.56
N ALA A 245 35.79 -24.14 -18.06
CA ALA A 245 34.38 -24.49 -18.21
C ALA A 245 33.70 -24.58 -16.83
N ASN A 246 32.50 -24.02 -16.70
CA ASN A 246 31.75 -23.92 -15.45
C ASN A 246 32.42 -23.06 -14.36
N GLN A 247 33.29 -22.12 -14.73
CA GLN A 247 33.87 -21.18 -13.77
C GLN A 247 32.77 -20.36 -13.08
N GLN A 248 32.86 -20.26 -11.75
CA GLN A 248 31.89 -19.57 -10.93
C GLN A 248 32.37 -18.17 -10.54
N VAL A 249 31.55 -17.16 -10.81
CA VAL A 249 31.69 -15.82 -10.26
C VAL A 249 30.72 -15.67 -9.09
N ILE A 250 31.26 -15.37 -7.91
CA ILE A 250 30.48 -15.15 -6.70
C ILE A 250 30.30 -13.65 -6.47
N VAL A 251 29.06 -13.23 -6.24
CA VAL A 251 28.71 -11.85 -5.87
C VAL A 251 28.05 -11.85 -4.50
N LYS A 252 28.68 -11.21 -3.52
CA LYS A 252 28.08 -10.97 -2.21
C LYS A 252 27.50 -9.55 -2.24
N THR A 253 26.22 -9.39 -1.96
CA THR A 253 25.55 -8.08 -2.02
C THR A 253 24.70 -7.82 -0.81
N ALA A 254 24.62 -6.56 -0.40
CA ALA A 254 23.70 -6.09 0.64
C ALA A 254 23.25 -4.67 0.28
N SER A 255 22.16 -4.24 0.91
CA SER A 255 21.74 -2.84 0.86
C SER A 255 21.31 -2.30 2.22
N SER A 256 21.14 -0.98 2.27
CA SER A 256 20.72 -0.21 3.44
C SER A 256 19.86 0.96 3.00
N PHE A 257 18.90 1.37 3.83
CA PHE A 257 18.17 2.63 3.62
C PHE A 257 18.85 3.83 4.31
N ILE A 258 19.94 3.59 5.03
CA ILE A 258 20.65 4.58 5.83
C ILE A 258 21.85 5.17 5.07
N SER A 259 22.81 4.34 4.68
CA SER A 259 24.03 4.79 3.99
C SER A 259 24.81 3.66 3.33
N LEU A 260 25.84 3.99 2.55
CA LEU A 260 26.78 3.01 2.00
C LEU A 260 27.54 2.26 3.10
N GLU A 261 27.98 2.96 4.15
CA GLU A 261 28.70 2.38 5.28
C GLU A 261 27.82 1.36 6.02
N GLN A 262 26.53 1.67 6.18
CA GLN A 262 25.59 0.74 6.78
C GLN A 262 25.32 -0.47 5.86
N ALA A 263 25.27 -0.29 4.53
CA ALA A 263 25.16 -1.42 3.59
C ALA A 263 26.39 -2.35 3.66
N GLU A 264 27.61 -1.80 3.78
CA GLU A 264 28.82 -2.59 4.00
C GLU A 264 28.80 -3.33 5.35
N LEU A 265 28.29 -2.67 6.40
CA LEU A 265 28.12 -3.29 7.71
C LEU A 265 27.12 -4.45 7.66
N ASN A 266 26.00 -4.31 6.96
CA ASN A 266 25.03 -5.39 6.74
C ASN A 266 25.69 -6.57 6.02
N LEU A 267 26.45 -6.31 4.95
CA LEU A 267 27.17 -7.35 4.21
C LEU A 267 28.16 -8.10 5.11
N LYS A 268 28.93 -7.36 5.91
CA LYS A 268 29.92 -7.92 6.84
C LYS A 268 29.26 -8.79 7.91
N ASN A 269 28.16 -8.32 8.51
CA ASN A 269 27.52 -8.98 9.65
C ASN A 269 26.71 -10.21 9.24
N GLU A 270 25.98 -10.16 8.12
CA GLU A 270 25.08 -11.24 7.73
C GLU A 270 25.79 -12.31 6.88
N VAL A 271 26.67 -11.88 5.97
CA VAL A 271 27.40 -12.77 5.06
C VAL A 271 28.86 -12.93 5.48
N GLY A 272 29.63 -11.85 5.61
CA GLY A 272 31.06 -11.92 5.97
C GLY A 272 31.84 -12.93 5.14
N SER A 273 32.52 -13.87 5.79
CA SER A 273 33.29 -14.94 5.15
C SER A 273 32.46 -16.17 4.75
N LYS A 274 31.15 -16.22 5.03
CA LYS A 274 30.30 -17.37 4.70
C LYS A 274 30.29 -17.68 3.19
N THR A 275 30.11 -18.96 2.87
CA THR A 275 29.95 -19.45 1.50
C THR A 275 28.48 -19.41 1.08
N PHE A 276 28.23 -19.56 -0.22
CA PHE A 276 26.87 -19.68 -0.77
C PHE A 276 26.09 -20.82 -0.08
N ASP A 277 26.66 -22.02 -0.03
CA ASP A 277 25.96 -23.19 0.51
C ASP A 277 25.71 -23.08 2.03
N ALA A 278 26.57 -22.38 2.77
CA ALA A 278 26.35 -22.09 4.19
C ALA A 278 25.13 -21.18 4.39
N VAL A 279 25.04 -20.06 3.67
CA VAL A 279 23.88 -19.16 3.75
C VAL A 279 22.61 -19.87 3.29
N LYS A 280 22.68 -20.68 2.22
CA LYS A 280 21.56 -21.51 1.76
C LYS A 280 21.03 -22.42 2.87
N ALA A 281 21.91 -23.16 3.53
CA ALA A 281 21.54 -24.08 4.61
C ALA A 281 20.99 -23.35 5.84
N GLU A 282 21.61 -22.24 6.24
CA GLU A 282 21.14 -21.41 7.36
C GLU A 282 19.72 -20.86 7.10
N THR A 283 19.47 -20.31 5.91
CA THR A 283 18.16 -19.77 5.52
C THR A 283 17.13 -20.88 5.37
N GLN A 284 17.49 -22.06 4.85
CA GLN A 284 16.62 -23.24 4.83
C GLN A 284 16.19 -23.66 6.24
N GLN A 285 17.16 -23.69 7.17
CA GLN A 285 16.89 -24.04 8.56
C GLN A 285 15.98 -23.01 9.24
N LEU A 286 16.18 -21.72 8.96
CA LEU A 286 15.30 -20.65 9.45
C LEU A 286 13.85 -20.86 9.00
N TRP A 287 13.64 -21.18 7.71
CA TRP A 287 12.31 -21.49 7.19
C TRP A 287 11.69 -22.72 7.85
N ASN A 288 12.45 -23.82 7.99
CA ASN A 288 11.94 -25.03 8.64
C ASN A 288 11.59 -24.80 10.12
N ASN A 289 12.32 -23.92 10.82
CA ASN A 289 11.99 -23.55 12.19
C ASN A 289 10.68 -22.76 12.30
N VAL A 290 10.43 -21.84 11.35
CA VAL A 290 9.20 -21.03 11.28
C VAL A 290 8.01 -21.90 10.86
N LEU A 291 8.10 -22.61 9.73
CA LEU A 291 7.04 -23.50 9.25
C LEU A 291 6.75 -24.64 10.23
N GLY A 292 7.76 -25.12 10.95
CA GLY A 292 7.67 -26.19 11.95
C GLY A 292 6.89 -25.83 13.21
N LYS A 293 6.53 -24.55 13.41
CA LYS A 293 5.63 -24.10 14.48
C LYS A 293 4.21 -24.65 14.31
N ILE A 294 3.79 -24.98 13.08
CA ILE A 294 2.53 -25.69 12.82
C ILE A 294 2.80 -26.95 12.01
N GLN A 295 2.61 -28.10 12.64
CA GLN A 295 2.77 -29.40 11.99
C GLN A 295 1.41 -30.02 11.72
N VAL A 296 1.15 -30.36 10.46
CA VAL A 296 -0.10 -30.98 10.03
C VAL A 296 0.13 -32.42 9.60
N GLU A 297 -0.83 -33.30 9.92
CA GLU A 297 -0.77 -34.74 9.63
C GLU A 297 -2.10 -35.25 9.05
N GLY A 298 -2.03 -36.31 8.25
CA GLY A 298 -3.19 -36.84 7.53
C GLY A 298 -3.68 -35.93 6.40
N ALA A 299 -2.76 -35.15 5.82
CA ALA A 299 -2.97 -34.29 4.66
C ALA A 299 -2.59 -35.02 3.36
N THR A 300 -3.22 -34.64 2.25
CA THR A 300 -2.71 -34.97 0.91
C THR A 300 -1.50 -34.10 0.57
N GLU A 301 -0.69 -34.51 -0.41
CA GLU A 301 0.45 -33.70 -0.87
C GLU A 301 0.03 -32.32 -1.37
N GLU A 302 -1.10 -32.24 -2.09
CA GLU A 302 -1.68 -30.96 -2.55
C GLU A 302 -1.98 -30.04 -1.36
N GLN A 303 -2.62 -30.56 -0.32
CA GLN A 303 -2.95 -29.78 0.87
C GLN A 303 -1.70 -29.35 1.66
N LEU A 304 -0.66 -30.19 1.73
CA LEU A 304 0.62 -29.83 2.33
C LEU A 304 1.25 -28.66 1.57
N LYS A 305 1.28 -28.76 0.23
CA LYS A 305 1.84 -27.72 -0.62
C LYS A 305 1.07 -26.40 -0.49
N THR A 306 -0.25 -26.43 -0.53
CA THR A 306 -1.08 -25.23 -0.34
C THR A 306 -0.86 -24.63 1.06
N PHE A 307 -0.92 -25.45 2.11
CA PHE A 307 -0.79 -24.97 3.49
C PHE A 307 0.55 -24.30 3.75
N TYR A 308 1.67 -24.95 3.38
CA TYR A 308 2.99 -24.39 3.62
C TYR A 308 3.33 -23.24 2.66
N SER A 309 2.74 -23.19 1.47
CA SER A 309 2.85 -22.02 0.58
C SER A 309 2.12 -20.79 1.16
N CYS A 310 0.90 -20.97 1.66
CA CYS A 310 0.19 -19.92 2.38
C CYS A 310 0.95 -19.50 3.65
N TYR A 311 1.49 -20.45 4.42
CA TYR A 311 2.29 -20.14 5.61
C TYR A 311 3.53 -19.31 5.26
N TYR A 312 4.25 -19.68 4.19
CA TYR A 312 5.34 -18.88 3.67
C TYR A 312 4.92 -17.44 3.37
N ARG A 313 3.80 -17.22 2.66
CA ARG A 313 3.31 -15.87 2.35
C ARG A 313 2.92 -15.06 3.59
N ALA A 314 2.26 -15.70 4.55
CA ALA A 314 1.82 -15.07 5.80
C ALA A 314 2.97 -14.61 6.74
N VAL A 315 4.23 -14.90 6.40
CA VAL A 315 5.40 -14.43 7.15
C VAL A 315 6.40 -13.66 6.28
N MET A 316 5.97 -13.14 5.13
CA MET A 316 6.78 -12.24 4.31
C MET A 316 6.56 -10.76 4.67
N PHE A 317 5.31 -10.38 4.97
CA PHE A 317 4.92 -9.00 5.26
C PHE A 317 4.36 -8.82 6.69
N PRO A 318 4.46 -7.60 7.26
CA PRO A 318 5.25 -6.47 6.77
C PRO A 318 6.76 -6.75 6.81
N ASN A 319 7.50 -6.12 5.90
CA ASN A 319 8.96 -6.18 5.86
C ASN A 319 9.57 -5.41 7.02
N LYS A 320 10.69 -5.91 7.55
CA LYS A 320 11.54 -5.12 8.46
C LYS A 320 12.08 -3.92 7.70
N LEU A 321 12.04 -2.73 8.31
CA LEU A 321 12.65 -1.50 7.78
C LEU A 321 13.70 -0.91 8.73
N TYR A 322 14.22 -1.74 9.64
CA TYR A 322 15.28 -1.39 10.56
C TYR A 322 16.58 -2.15 10.25
N GLU A 323 17.67 -1.67 10.80
CA GLU A 323 19.03 -2.17 10.63
C GLU A 323 19.76 -2.16 11.98
N LYS A 324 20.94 -2.79 12.04
CA LYS A 324 21.80 -2.81 13.24
C LYS A 324 23.01 -1.91 13.01
N ASP A 325 23.18 -0.91 13.87
CA ASP A 325 24.37 -0.05 13.84
C ASP A 325 25.65 -0.79 14.25
N ALA A 326 26.80 -0.11 14.20
CA ALA A 326 28.11 -0.71 14.53
C ALA A 326 28.22 -1.23 15.97
N THR A 327 27.36 -0.78 16.89
CA THR A 327 27.29 -1.24 18.28
C THR A 327 26.20 -2.27 18.52
N GLY A 328 25.43 -2.62 17.48
CA GLY A 328 24.33 -3.57 17.54
C GLY A 328 22.99 -2.97 17.96
N ASN A 329 22.87 -1.64 18.07
CA ASN A 329 21.56 -1.03 18.34
C ASN A 329 20.68 -1.07 17.09
N ILE A 330 19.38 -1.13 17.33
CA ILE A 330 18.38 -1.04 16.27
C ILE A 330 18.20 0.43 15.85
N VAL A 331 18.35 0.69 14.56
CA VAL A 331 18.17 2.00 13.92
C VAL A 331 17.40 1.84 12.62
N HIS A 332 16.78 2.89 12.10
CA HIS A 332 16.07 2.84 10.82
C HIS A 332 16.12 4.19 10.11
N TYR A 333 16.02 4.17 8.78
CA TYR A 333 15.60 5.35 8.02
C TYR A 333 14.08 5.52 8.17
N SER A 334 13.64 6.71 8.57
CA SER A 334 12.22 7.04 8.69
C SER A 334 11.67 7.53 7.35
N PRO A 335 10.73 6.80 6.71
CA PRO A 335 10.07 7.27 5.50
C PRO A 335 9.06 8.40 5.78
N TYR A 336 8.82 8.74 7.04
CA TYR A 336 7.88 9.78 7.47
C TYR A 336 8.56 11.14 7.63
N ASN A 337 9.79 11.17 8.17
CA ASN A 337 10.51 12.42 8.44
C ASN A 337 11.83 12.57 7.65
N GLY A 338 12.35 11.50 7.06
CA GLY A 338 13.58 11.48 6.26
C GLY A 338 14.89 11.46 7.05
N LYS A 339 14.86 11.11 8.34
CA LYS A 339 16.01 11.00 9.24
C LYS A 339 16.33 9.55 9.58
N VAL A 340 17.52 9.33 10.15
CA VAL A 340 17.87 8.07 10.79
C VAL A 340 17.47 8.15 12.26
N GLU A 341 16.59 7.27 12.69
CA GLU A 341 16.02 7.22 14.04
C GLU A 341 16.36 5.89 14.73
N LYS A 342 16.12 5.82 16.03
CA LYS A 342 16.38 4.61 16.84
C LYS A 342 15.13 3.74 16.96
N GLY A 343 15.33 2.44 17.09
CA GLY A 343 14.27 1.47 17.34
C GLY A 343 13.72 0.83 16.07
N PHE A 344 12.73 -0.04 16.24
CA PHE A 344 12.16 -0.83 15.16
C PHE A 344 11.35 0.04 14.19
N LEU A 345 11.24 -0.42 12.95
CA LEU A 345 10.28 0.05 11.97
C LEU A 345 9.94 -1.09 11.01
N TYR A 346 8.69 -1.11 10.54
CA TYR A 346 8.17 -2.09 9.58
C TYR A 346 7.33 -1.36 8.52
N GLY A 347 7.19 -1.95 7.33
CA GLY A 347 6.35 -1.42 6.26
C GLY A 347 6.05 -2.46 5.18
N GLY A 348 5.35 -2.05 4.12
CA GLY A 348 4.91 -2.97 3.05
C GLY A 348 3.67 -3.76 3.45
N THR A 349 2.69 -3.10 4.07
CA THR A 349 1.41 -3.73 4.46
C THR A 349 0.26 -2.73 4.45
N GLY A 350 -0.93 -3.22 4.13
CA GLY A 350 -2.21 -2.56 4.30
C GLY A 350 -2.98 -3.13 5.49
N PHE A 351 -3.38 -2.31 6.45
CA PHE A 351 -4.15 -2.76 7.59
C PHE A 351 -5.57 -3.10 7.21
N TRP A 352 -6.16 -2.42 6.22
CA TRP A 352 -7.46 -2.77 5.65
C TRP A 352 -7.53 -4.26 5.27
N ASP A 353 -6.44 -4.84 4.78
CA ASP A 353 -6.30 -6.27 4.54
C ASP A 353 -5.98 -7.03 5.83
N THR A 354 -4.84 -6.69 6.42
CA THR A 354 -4.11 -7.57 7.34
C THR A 354 -4.63 -7.57 8.78
N PHE A 355 -5.52 -6.63 9.16
CA PHE A 355 -6.13 -6.62 10.51
C PHE A 355 -6.97 -7.88 10.76
N ARG A 356 -7.52 -8.47 9.70
CA ARG A 356 -8.58 -9.48 9.73
C ARG A 356 -8.05 -10.84 10.20
N ALA A 357 -6.97 -11.32 9.60
CA ALA A 357 -6.39 -12.63 9.90
C ALA A 357 -4.87 -12.60 10.10
N LEU A 358 -4.13 -11.78 9.35
CA LEU A 358 -2.67 -11.80 9.45
C LEU A 358 -2.16 -11.34 10.83
N TYR A 359 -2.51 -10.14 11.28
CA TYR A 359 -2.08 -9.69 12.62
C TYR A 359 -2.57 -10.61 13.76
N PRO A 360 -3.82 -11.13 13.73
CA PRO A 360 -4.25 -12.19 14.65
C PRO A 360 -3.42 -13.47 14.59
N PHE A 361 -2.91 -13.86 13.42
CA PHE A 361 -2.00 -14.99 13.26
C PHE A 361 -0.67 -14.72 13.95
N LEU A 362 -0.12 -13.52 13.78
CA LEU A 362 1.11 -13.09 14.46
C LEU A 362 0.91 -13.06 16.00
N ASN A 363 -0.22 -12.57 16.48
CA ASN A 363 -0.57 -12.58 17.92
C ASN A 363 -0.59 -13.99 18.54
N LEU A 364 -0.91 -15.00 17.73
CA LEU A 364 -0.97 -16.40 18.16
C LEU A 364 0.39 -17.10 18.06
N MET A 365 1.04 -17.01 16.90
CA MET A 365 2.21 -17.84 16.58
C MET A 365 3.55 -17.12 16.75
N TYR A 366 3.56 -15.79 16.58
CA TYR A 366 4.77 -14.96 16.60
C TYR A 366 4.61 -13.66 17.40
N PRO A 367 4.16 -13.73 18.66
CA PRO A 367 3.90 -12.53 19.45
C PRO A 367 5.16 -11.69 19.70
N SER A 368 6.36 -12.29 19.70
CA SER A 368 7.62 -11.53 19.78
C SER A 368 7.84 -10.62 18.56
N VAL A 369 7.56 -11.12 17.36
CA VAL A 369 7.67 -10.37 16.11
C VAL A 369 6.60 -9.28 16.05
N ASN A 370 5.35 -9.59 16.41
CA ASN A 370 4.32 -8.56 16.42
C ASN A 370 4.62 -7.46 17.45
N LYS A 371 5.27 -7.79 18.58
CA LYS A 371 5.73 -6.76 19.53
C LYS A 371 6.70 -5.77 18.87
N GLU A 372 7.66 -6.23 18.07
CA GLU A 372 8.54 -5.33 17.30
C GLU A 372 7.74 -4.47 16.32
N MET A 373 6.73 -5.04 15.65
CA MET A 373 5.84 -4.30 14.75
C MET A 373 5.05 -3.20 15.48
N GLN A 374 4.55 -3.46 16.69
CA GLN A 374 3.87 -2.45 17.51
C GLN A 374 4.82 -1.33 17.98
N GLU A 375 6.08 -1.67 18.30
CA GLU A 375 7.11 -0.66 18.57
C GLU A 375 7.45 0.16 17.31
N GLY A 376 7.43 -0.47 16.12
CA GLY A 376 7.53 0.24 14.84
C GLY A 376 6.37 1.19 14.56
N LEU A 377 5.14 0.81 14.91
CA LEU A 377 3.97 1.69 14.81
C LEU A 377 4.06 2.90 15.74
N LEU A 378 4.59 2.71 16.96
CA LEU A 378 4.87 3.79 17.89
C LEU A 378 5.86 4.80 17.28
N ASN A 379 6.91 4.31 16.64
CA ASN A 379 7.89 5.14 15.95
C ASN A 379 7.28 5.87 14.75
N ALA A 380 6.50 5.17 13.91
CA ALA A 380 5.77 5.78 12.80
C ALA A 380 4.86 6.94 13.25
N TYR A 381 4.16 6.79 14.39
CA TYR A 381 3.37 7.88 14.97
C TYR A 381 4.24 9.05 15.45
N LYS A 382 5.34 8.78 16.18
CA LYS A 382 6.25 9.83 16.68
C LYS A 382 6.90 10.62 15.54
N GLU A 383 7.14 9.97 14.41
CA GLU A 383 7.86 10.55 13.27
C GLU A 383 6.94 11.18 12.22
N GLY A 384 5.73 10.62 12.04
CA GLY A 384 4.77 11.03 11.01
C GLY A 384 3.49 11.68 11.54
N GLY A 385 3.25 11.68 12.85
CA GLY A 385 2.08 12.26 13.51
C GLY A 385 0.79 11.43 13.41
N PHE A 386 0.79 10.33 12.65
CA PHE A 386 -0.33 9.41 12.47
C PHE A 386 0.19 7.98 12.39
N LEU A 387 -0.65 7.00 12.77
CA LEU A 387 -0.39 5.62 12.40
C LEU A 387 -0.65 5.43 10.90
N PRO A 388 0.18 4.64 10.19
CA PRO A 388 -0.13 4.27 8.81
C PRO A 388 -1.36 3.37 8.78
N GLU A 389 -2.17 3.47 7.71
CA GLU A 389 -3.16 2.45 7.37
C GLU A 389 -2.65 1.59 6.22
N TRP A 390 -2.11 2.22 5.18
CA TRP A 390 -1.24 1.59 4.18
C TRP A 390 0.18 2.19 4.26
N SER A 391 1.19 1.32 4.25
CA SER A 391 2.61 1.70 4.28
C SER A 391 3.42 1.03 3.16
N SER A 392 4.11 1.83 2.33
CA SER A 392 5.06 1.32 1.32
C SER A 392 6.02 2.40 0.77
N PRO A 393 7.12 2.74 1.48
CA PRO A 393 7.40 2.43 2.88
C PRO A 393 6.78 3.47 3.84
N GLY A 394 6.53 4.70 3.37
CA GLY A 394 5.82 5.73 4.12
C GLY A 394 4.30 5.63 3.93
N PHE A 395 3.56 6.68 4.32
CA PHE A 395 2.11 6.75 4.07
C PHE A 395 1.75 6.58 2.58
N ALA A 396 0.70 5.82 2.31
CA ALA A 396 0.11 5.68 0.98
C ALA A 396 -1.42 5.86 1.03
N ASP A 397 -1.95 6.55 0.01
CA ASP A 397 -3.36 6.97 -0.05
C ASP A 397 -4.22 5.92 -0.77
N ILE A 398 -4.32 4.72 -0.19
CA ILE A 398 -4.96 3.54 -0.78
C ILE A 398 -5.83 2.85 0.28
N MET A 399 -6.98 2.34 -0.13
CA MET A 399 -8.05 1.77 0.71
C MET A 399 -8.68 2.75 1.71
N VAL A 400 -9.43 2.22 2.68
CA VAL A 400 -10.27 2.93 3.63
C VAL A 400 -10.09 2.37 5.05
N GLY A 401 -10.82 2.91 6.02
CA GLY A 401 -10.80 2.45 7.41
C GLY A 401 -9.77 3.17 8.28
N ASN A 402 -9.78 2.86 9.57
CA ASN A 402 -8.77 3.27 10.55
C ASN A 402 -8.33 2.03 11.34
N ASN A 403 -8.05 0.95 10.61
CA ASN A 403 -7.89 -0.40 11.15
C ASN A 403 -6.55 -0.61 11.88
N SER A 404 -5.65 0.37 11.85
CA SER A 404 -4.55 0.49 12.83
C SER A 404 -5.06 0.40 14.28
N ALA A 405 -6.29 0.89 14.55
CA ALA A 405 -6.98 0.70 15.82
C ALA A 405 -7.13 -0.78 16.20
N SER A 406 -7.59 -1.61 15.27
CA SER A 406 -7.72 -3.05 15.47
C SER A 406 -6.38 -3.72 15.68
N VAL A 407 -5.39 -3.40 14.86
CA VAL A 407 -4.03 -3.99 14.95
C VAL A 407 -3.40 -3.74 16.31
N VAL A 408 -3.40 -2.49 16.79
CA VAL A 408 -2.83 -2.11 18.08
C VAL A 408 -3.60 -2.72 19.25
N SER A 409 -4.94 -2.61 19.21
CA SER A 409 -5.80 -3.04 20.31
C SER A 409 -5.80 -4.55 20.47
N ASP A 410 -5.92 -5.32 19.38
CA ASP A 410 -5.89 -6.79 19.42
C ASP A 410 -4.56 -7.31 19.96
N ALA A 411 -3.45 -6.72 19.52
CA ALA A 411 -2.11 -7.07 19.99
C ALA A 411 -2.00 -6.88 21.51
N TYR A 412 -2.40 -5.72 22.04
CA TYR A 412 -2.30 -5.41 23.47
C TYR A 412 -3.25 -6.24 24.34
N LEU A 413 -4.48 -6.51 23.85
CA LEU A 413 -5.47 -7.31 24.58
C LEU A 413 -5.03 -8.78 24.75
N LYS A 414 -4.19 -9.30 23.84
CA LYS A 414 -3.75 -10.69 23.83
C LYS A 414 -2.37 -10.91 24.45
N SER A 415 -1.32 -10.38 23.83
CA SER A 415 0.05 -10.81 24.16
C SER A 415 1.14 -9.75 24.01
N ALA A 416 0.90 -8.66 23.28
CA ALA A 416 1.90 -7.62 23.08
C ALA A 416 2.07 -6.80 24.37
N LYS A 417 3.18 -7.04 25.08
CA LYS A 417 3.65 -6.21 26.19
C LYS A 417 4.29 -4.92 25.66
N ILE A 418 3.46 -4.08 25.05
CA ILE A 418 3.89 -2.81 24.46
C ILE A 418 4.35 -1.88 25.58
N LYS A 419 5.58 -1.37 25.48
CA LYS A 419 6.22 -0.61 26.55
C LYS A 419 5.57 0.76 26.78
N ASP A 420 5.17 1.42 25.69
CA ASP A 420 4.58 2.75 25.67
C ASP A 420 3.18 2.71 25.04
N ILE A 421 2.29 1.94 25.67
CA ILE A 421 0.90 1.79 25.21
C ILE A 421 0.12 3.10 25.30
N ASN A 422 0.46 4.01 26.22
CA ASN A 422 -0.25 5.27 26.38
C ASN A 422 -0.10 6.15 25.14
N THR A 423 1.11 6.29 24.59
CA THR A 423 1.30 7.03 23.34
C THR A 423 0.65 6.34 22.14
N LEU A 424 0.64 5.00 22.06
CA LEU A 424 -0.15 4.32 21.02
C LEU A 424 -1.65 4.57 21.19
N TYR A 425 -2.16 4.57 22.43
CA TYR A 425 -3.56 4.89 22.69
C TYR A 425 -3.89 6.33 22.27
N GLU A 426 -3.02 7.31 22.58
CA GLU A 426 -3.12 8.68 22.07
C GLU A 426 -3.13 8.71 20.53
N ALA A 427 -2.31 7.90 19.88
CA ALA A 427 -2.30 7.77 18.42
C ALA A 427 -3.63 7.25 17.87
N LEU A 428 -4.26 6.28 18.55
CA LEU A 428 -5.60 5.78 18.19
C LEU A 428 -6.66 6.87 18.33
N LEU A 429 -6.63 7.64 19.42
CA LEU A 429 -7.55 8.76 19.62
C LEU A 429 -7.34 9.84 18.57
N ASN A 430 -6.08 10.11 18.19
CA ASN A 430 -5.75 11.07 17.14
C ASN A 430 -6.33 10.63 15.78
N GLY A 431 -6.09 9.38 15.38
CA GLY A 431 -6.67 8.84 14.14
C GLY A 431 -8.20 8.83 14.16
N ALA A 432 -8.81 8.46 15.29
CA ALA A 432 -10.26 8.37 15.41
C ALA A 432 -10.99 9.72 15.39
N ASN A 433 -10.30 10.82 15.66
CA ASN A 433 -10.90 12.15 15.78
C ASN A 433 -10.41 13.18 14.74
N ASN A 434 -9.41 12.84 13.92
CA ASN A 434 -8.84 13.77 12.95
C ASN A 434 -8.69 13.14 11.55
N GLU A 435 -8.83 13.96 10.51
CA GLU A 435 -8.35 13.61 9.17
C GLU A 435 -6.82 13.66 9.17
N GLY A 436 -6.18 12.71 8.50
CA GLY A 436 -4.72 12.66 8.38
C GLY A 436 -4.17 13.43 7.18
N PRO A 437 -2.87 13.27 6.88
CA PRO A 437 -2.20 13.96 5.77
C PRO A 437 -2.67 13.53 4.37
N MET A 438 -3.53 12.52 4.26
CA MET A 438 -4.16 12.01 3.04
C MET A 438 -5.44 11.25 3.40
N HIS A 439 -6.29 10.91 2.42
CA HIS A 439 -7.65 10.39 2.68
C HIS A 439 -7.66 8.99 3.35
N ALA A 440 -6.66 8.17 3.10
CA ALA A 440 -6.53 6.85 3.72
C ALA A 440 -5.84 6.87 5.10
N VAL A 441 -5.31 8.00 5.57
CA VAL A 441 -4.63 8.10 6.87
C VAL A 441 -5.49 8.91 7.84
N GLY A 442 -5.68 8.41 9.07
CA GLY A 442 -6.68 8.96 9.98
C GLY A 442 -8.10 8.63 9.48
N ARG A 443 -9.09 9.48 9.77
CA ARG A 443 -10.48 9.25 9.34
C ARG A 443 -10.99 10.33 8.40
N TYR A 444 -10.91 10.09 7.09
CA TYR A 444 -11.55 10.98 6.12
C TYR A 444 -13.07 11.04 6.34
N GLY A 445 -13.62 12.25 6.46
CA GLY A 445 -15.03 12.48 6.80
C GLY A 445 -15.35 12.41 8.30
N VAL A 446 -14.36 12.37 9.19
CA VAL A 446 -14.56 12.21 10.65
C VAL A 446 -15.50 13.25 11.25
N LYS A 447 -15.50 14.49 10.74
CA LYS A 447 -16.44 15.54 11.21
C LYS A 447 -17.90 15.14 11.02
N TYR A 448 -18.22 14.48 9.90
CA TYR A 448 -19.57 13.98 9.64
C TYR A 448 -19.85 12.74 10.47
N TYR A 449 -18.91 11.80 10.52
CA TYR A 449 -19.06 10.60 11.34
C TYR A 449 -19.32 10.93 12.81
N ASN A 450 -18.59 11.88 13.38
CA ASN A 450 -18.76 12.31 14.77
C ASN A 450 -20.08 13.05 15.01
N ALA A 451 -20.55 13.83 14.04
CA ALA A 451 -21.78 14.62 14.16
C ALA A 451 -23.06 13.84 13.84
N LEU A 452 -23.01 12.92 12.86
CA LEU A 452 -24.16 12.20 12.31
C LEU A 452 -24.17 10.71 12.69
N GLY A 453 -23.06 10.17 13.16
CA GLY A 453 -22.88 8.72 13.36
C GLY A 453 -22.70 7.94 12.06
N TYR A 454 -22.46 8.61 10.92
CA TYR A 454 -22.10 8.00 9.64
C TYR A 454 -21.46 9.03 8.72
N VAL A 455 -20.71 8.57 7.72
CA VAL A 455 -20.22 9.41 6.62
C VAL A 455 -21.31 9.48 5.54
N PRO A 456 -21.83 10.67 5.20
CA PRO A 456 -22.91 10.78 4.24
C PRO A 456 -22.50 10.45 2.80
N TYR A 457 -23.46 9.99 2.00
CA TYR A 457 -23.30 9.64 0.60
C TYR A 457 -23.13 10.87 -0.31
N ASN A 458 -23.88 11.95 -0.03
CA ASN A 458 -23.98 13.11 -0.92
C ASN A 458 -23.05 14.29 -0.54
N VAL A 459 -21.93 14.02 0.15
CA VAL A 459 -20.96 15.05 0.57
C VAL A 459 -19.61 14.94 -0.12
N LYS A 460 -19.55 14.25 -1.28
CA LYS A 460 -18.34 14.05 -2.09
C LYS A 460 -17.22 13.29 -1.36
N ILE A 461 -17.60 12.41 -0.44
CA ILE A 461 -16.71 11.44 0.18
C ILE A 461 -17.15 10.08 -0.32
N ASN A 462 -16.34 9.45 -1.16
CA ASN A 462 -16.61 8.12 -1.69
C ASN A 462 -16.41 7.05 -0.62
N GLU A 463 -16.93 5.86 -0.89
CA GLU A 463 -16.85 4.66 -0.06
C GLU A 463 -17.38 4.88 1.37
N ASN A 464 -18.35 5.79 1.49
CA ASN A 464 -18.80 6.35 2.77
C ASN A 464 -19.48 5.32 3.69
N VAL A 465 -20.12 4.29 3.13
CA VAL A 465 -20.69 3.18 3.93
C VAL A 465 -19.59 2.25 4.41
N ALA A 466 -18.64 1.89 3.54
CA ALA A 466 -17.47 1.09 3.94
C ALA A 466 -16.70 1.78 5.09
N ARG A 467 -16.39 3.07 4.94
CA ARG A 467 -15.77 3.90 5.99
C ARG A 467 -16.59 3.91 7.28
N THR A 468 -17.91 4.09 7.20
CA THR A 468 -18.79 4.10 8.38
C THR A 468 -18.76 2.76 9.14
N LEU A 469 -18.79 1.64 8.42
CA LEU A 469 -18.80 0.30 9.01
C LEU A 469 -17.46 -0.02 9.68
N GLU A 470 -16.36 0.28 8.99
CA GLU A 470 -15.02 0.04 9.52
C GLU A 470 -14.70 0.97 10.69
N TYR A 471 -15.05 2.27 10.63
CA TYR A 471 -14.87 3.18 11.77
C TYR A 471 -15.67 2.73 13.01
N ALA A 472 -16.88 2.18 12.83
CA ALA A 472 -17.66 1.65 13.94
C ALA A 472 -16.98 0.42 14.58
N TYR A 473 -16.37 -0.44 13.78
CA TYR A 473 -15.53 -1.53 14.30
C TYR A 473 -14.24 -1.03 14.94
N ASP A 474 -13.58 -0.02 14.37
CA ASP A 474 -12.37 0.56 14.92
C ASP A 474 -12.66 1.20 16.28
N ASP A 475 -13.78 1.93 16.42
CA ASP A 475 -14.28 2.45 17.70
C ASP A 475 -14.57 1.34 18.72
N PHE A 476 -15.04 0.16 18.27
CA PHE A 476 -15.16 -1.01 19.13
C PHE A 476 -13.80 -1.39 19.74
N THR A 477 -12.77 -1.51 18.90
CA THR A 477 -11.44 -1.94 19.36
C THR A 477 -10.78 -0.91 20.29
N ILE A 478 -10.98 0.39 20.03
CA ILE A 478 -10.55 1.48 20.92
C ILE A 478 -11.25 1.38 22.27
N PHE A 479 -12.57 1.12 22.31
CA PHE A 479 -13.28 0.96 23.58
C PHE A 479 -12.76 -0.26 24.36
N LYS A 480 -12.53 -1.40 23.70
CA LYS A 480 -11.98 -2.60 24.36
C LYS A 480 -10.63 -2.33 24.99
N LEU A 481 -9.75 -1.60 24.29
CA LEU A 481 -8.47 -1.18 24.82
C LEU A 481 -8.64 -0.17 25.98
N ALA A 482 -9.56 0.80 25.84
CA ALA A 482 -9.87 1.79 26.87
C ALA A 482 -10.29 1.12 28.19
N GLN A 483 -11.15 0.09 28.13
CA GLN A 483 -11.52 -0.71 29.28
C GLN A 483 -10.30 -1.40 29.91
N LYS A 484 -9.45 -2.01 29.08
CA LYS A 484 -8.26 -2.72 29.55
C LYS A 484 -7.27 -1.79 30.26
N LEU A 485 -7.17 -0.55 29.80
CA LEU A 485 -6.29 0.49 30.36
C LEU A 485 -6.92 1.26 31.54
N GLY A 486 -8.19 1.01 31.88
CA GLY A 486 -8.87 1.73 32.96
C GLY A 486 -9.06 3.22 32.65
N ARG A 487 -9.35 3.56 31.39
CA ARG A 487 -9.60 4.94 30.94
C ARG A 487 -10.90 5.51 31.55
N PRO A 488 -11.09 6.84 31.56
CA PRO A 488 -12.30 7.46 32.08
C PRO A 488 -13.58 6.87 31.47
N ALA A 489 -14.62 6.73 32.29
CA ALA A 489 -15.89 6.13 31.88
C ALA A 489 -16.52 6.87 30.68
N SER A 490 -16.38 8.21 30.61
CA SER A 490 -16.86 9.01 29.48
C SER A 490 -16.18 8.65 28.15
N GLU A 491 -14.90 8.30 28.18
CA GLU A 491 -14.14 7.89 27.01
C GLU A 491 -14.56 6.47 26.56
N ILE A 492 -14.68 5.53 27.50
CA ILE A 492 -15.19 4.18 27.22
C ILE A 492 -16.59 4.23 26.63
N GLU A 493 -17.49 5.02 27.22
CA GLU A 493 -18.87 5.16 26.79
C GLU A 493 -19.00 5.82 25.42
N LEU A 494 -18.15 6.81 25.11
CA LEU A 494 -18.10 7.46 23.79
C LEU A 494 -17.78 6.45 22.68
N TYR A 495 -16.70 5.68 22.84
CA TYR A 495 -16.29 4.72 21.81
C TYR A 495 -17.21 3.50 21.75
N ALA A 496 -17.77 3.07 22.89
CA ALA A 496 -18.83 2.06 22.91
C ALA A 496 -20.10 2.54 22.17
N GLN A 497 -20.49 3.80 22.35
CA GLN A 497 -21.60 4.42 21.61
C GLN A 497 -21.33 4.46 20.11
N ARG A 498 -20.16 4.99 19.71
CA ARG A 498 -19.80 5.09 18.29
C ARG A 498 -19.64 3.74 17.61
N SER A 499 -19.29 2.70 18.35
CA SER A 499 -19.26 1.33 17.81
C SER A 499 -20.62 0.84 17.31
N LEU A 500 -21.72 1.48 17.70
CA LEU A 500 -23.07 1.17 17.22
C LEU A 500 -23.46 1.90 15.93
N ASN A 501 -22.56 2.71 15.36
CA ASN A 501 -22.84 3.57 14.21
C ASN A 501 -23.18 2.82 12.91
N TYR A 502 -22.80 1.54 12.79
CA TYR A 502 -23.23 0.68 11.68
C TYR A 502 -24.75 0.65 11.50
N ARG A 503 -25.51 0.85 12.59
CA ARG A 503 -26.99 0.89 12.58
C ARG A 503 -27.54 2.04 11.76
N ASN A 504 -26.78 3.12 11.63
CA ASN A 504 -27.23 4.35 10.98
C ASN A 504 -27.35 4.19 9.46
N VAL A 505 -26.60 3.25 8.88
CA VAL A 505 -26.57 2.94 7.44
C VAL A 505 -27.29 1.63 7.11
N PHE A 506 -27.99 1.01 8.06
CA PHE A 506 -28.78 -0.20 7.82
C PHE A 506 -30.19 0.14 7.32
N ASP A 507 -30.49 -0.22 6.07
CA ASP A 507 -31.83 -0.08 5.49
C ASP A 507 -32.71 -1.28 5.85
N LYS A 508 -33.67 -1.06 6.73
CA LYS A 508 -34.61 -2.10 7.19
C LYS A 508 -35.48 -2.68 6.07
N GLY A 509 -35.77 -1.92 5.02
CA GLY A 509 -36.60 -2.39 3.90
C GLY A 509 -35.90 -3.47 3.08
N HIS A 510 -34.60 -3.30 2.85
CA HIS A 510 -33.78 -4.25 2.09
C HIS A 510 -32.99 -5.22 2.97
N LYS A 511 -32.86 -4.94 4.27
CA LYS A 511 -32.03 -5.68 5.23
C LYS A 511 -30.55 -5.68 4.86
N LEU A 512 -30.10 -4.55 4.30
CA LEU A 512 -28.79 -4.36 3.72
C LEU A 512 -28.23 -3.00 4.14
N MET A 513 -26.91 -2.86 4.13
CA MET A 513 -26.28 -1.55 4.32
C MET A 513 -26.44 -0.70 3.08
N ARG A 514 -26.71 0.59 3.25
CA ARG A 514 -27.10 1.51 2.17
C ARG A 514 -26.57 2.91 2.44
N GLY A 515 -26.17 3.60 1.37
CA GLY A 515 -25.74 4.99 1.43
C GLY A 515 -26.82 5.87 2.06
N LYS A 516 -26.41 6.80 2.92
CA LYS A 516 -27.34 7.71 3.60
C LYS A 516 -26.87 9.14 3.40
N ASN A 517 -27.78 10.00 2.95
CA ASN A 517 -27.51 11.41 2.70
C ASN A 517 -27.42 12.17 4.02
N ALA A 518 -26.82 13.36 3.98
CA ALA A 518 -26.60 14.18 5.18
C ALA A 518 -27.92 14.65 5.85
N ASP A 519 -29.02 14.68 5.09
CA ASP A 519 -30.37 14.98 5.57
C ASP A 519 -31.05 13.79 6.29
N GLY A 520 -30.39 12.63 6.34
CA GLY A 520 -30.89 11.41 6.98
C GLY A 520 -31.67 10.47 6.05
N ASN A 521 -31.93 10.85 4.79
CA ASN A 521 -32.59 9.98 3.83
C ASN A 521 -31.61 8.97 3.24
N PHE A 522 -32.04 7.73 3.01
CA PHE A 522 -31.23 6.77 2.26
C PHE A 522 -31.11 7.18 0.78
N GLN A 523 -29.93 6.98 0.18
CA GLN A 523 -29.66 7.40 -1.21
C GLN A 523 -30.62 6.69 -2.17
N ALA A 524 -31.13 7.38 -3.19
CA ALA A 524 -32.02 6.78 -4.19
C ALA A 524 -31.59 7.19 -5.61
N PRO A 525 -31.69 6.29 -6.62
CA PRO A 525 -32.10 4.88 -6.52
C PRO A 525 -31.09 4.00 -5.75
N PHE A 526 -31.51 2.81 -5.31
CA PHE A 526 -30.64 1.82 -4.67
C PHE A 526 -30.49 0.58 -5.54
N ASN A 527 -29.24 0.29 -5.89
CA ASN A 527 -28.84 -0.97 -6.50
C ASN A 527 -27.89 -1.69 -5.52
N PRO A 528 -28.31 -2.80 -4.87
CA PRO A 528 -27.45 -3.51 -3.91
C PRO A 528 -26.28 -4.24 -4.58
N LEU A 529 -26.30 -4.40 -5.91
CA LEU A 529 -25.27 -5.05 -6.71
C LEU A 529 -24.26 -4.07 -7.33
N LYS A 530 -24.41 -2.76 -7.08
CA LYS A 530 -23.47 -1.75 -7.53
C LYS A 530 -22.19 -1.84 -6.71
N TRP A 531 -21.08 -2.11 -7.39
CA TRP A 531 -19.75 -2.11 -6.79
C TRP A 531 -19.19 -0.70 -6.71
N GLY A 532 -18.38 -0.43 -5.68
CA GLY A 532 -17.79 0.89 -5.47
C GLY A 532 -18.79 1.89 -4.91
N ASP A 533 -18.60 3.17 -5.23
CA ASP A 533 -19.50 4.28 -4.86
C ASP A 533 -19.66 4.46 -3.35
N ALA A 534 -20.64 3.79 -2.73
CA ALA A 534 -20.82 3.78 -1.28
C ALA A 534 -19.88 2.79 -0.57
N PHE A 535 -19.32 1.83 -1.30
CA PHE A 535 -18.47 0.75 -0.81
C PHE A 535 -17.09 0.78 -1.50
N THR A 536 -16.12 0.07 -0.93
CA THR A 536 -14.80 -0.16 -1.53
C THR A 536 -14.77 -1.57 -2.11
N GLU A 537 -14.34 -1.73 -3.37
CA GLU A 537 -14.10 -3.03 -4.03
C GLU A 537 -15.17 -4.12 -3.77
N GLY A 538 -16.42 -3.70 -3.69
CA GLY A 538 -17.52 -4.57 -3.32
C GLY A 538 -18.83 -3.83 -3.39
N ASN A 539 -19.90 -4.55 -3.11
CA ASN A 539 -21.24 -4.02 -3.08
C ASN A 539 -21.88 -4.25 -1.70
N SER A 540 -23.18 -3.94 -1.58
CA SER A 540 -23.90 -4.07 -0.32
C SER A 540 -23.97 -5.51 0.21
N TRP A 541 -24.01 -6.52 -0.68
CA TRP A 541 -23.97 -7.94 -0.32
C TRP A 541 -22.62 -8.39 0.25
N HIS A 542 -21.55 -7.62 0.05
CA HIS A 542 -20.24 -7.91 0.63
C HIS A 542 -20.06 -7.18 1.96
N TYR A 543 -20.41 -5.90 2.00
CA TYR A 543 -20.15 -5.05 3.17
C TYR A 543 -21.18 -5.13 4.29
N THR A 544 -22.40 -5.63 4.04
CA THR A 544 -23.43 -5.73 5.09
C THR A 544 -22.98 -6.55 6.30
N TRP A 545 -22.01 -7.43 6.11
CA TRP A 545 -21.46 -8.31 7.14
C TRP A 545 -20.35 -7.69 7.99
N SER A 546 -19.86 -6.50 7.65
CA SER A 546 -18.76 -5.79 8.34
C SER A 546 -19.22 -5.17 9.67
N VAL A 547 -19.73 -6.01 10.56
CA VAL A 547 -20.17 -5.70 11.93
C VAL A 547 -19.56 -6.73 12.88
N PHE A 548 -18.25 -6.97 12.73
CA PHE A 548 -17.50 -8.06 13.38
C PHE A 548 -17.79 -8.19 14.87
N HIS A 549 -17.96 -7.05 15.54
CA HIS A 549 -18.13 -6.91 16.98
C HIS A 549 -19.56 -7.06 17.51
N ASP A 550 -20.60 -7.04 16.67
CA ASP A 550 -21.99 -7.01 17.14
C ASP A 550 -22.98 -7.76 16.21
N ILE A 551 -22.59 -8.97 15.78
CA ILE A 551 -23.35 -9.79 14.84
C ILE A 551 -24.73 -10.19 15.38
N ASP A 552 -24.88 -10.47 16.68
CA ASP A 552 -26.21 -10.76 17.27
C ASP A 552 -27.19 -9.59 17.07
N ASN A 553 -26.73 -8.33 17.18
CA ASN A 553 -27.59 -7.20 16.90
C ASN A 553 -27.85 -7.01 15.41
N LEU A 554 -26.87 -7.26 14.53
CA LEU A 554 -27.11 -7.29 13.08
C LEU A 554 -28.19 -8.32 12.73
N ALA A 555 -28.15 -9.51 13.33
CA ALA A 555 -29.20 -10.52 13.15
C ALA A 555 -30.57 -10.00 13.63
N ASN A 556 -30.64 -9.30 14.77
CA ASN A 556 -31.87 -8.68 15.25
C ASN A 556 -32.41 -7.61 14.27
N LEU A 557 -31.54 -6.77 13.69
CA LEU A 557 -31.92 -5.78 12.69
C LEU A 557 -32.51 -6.42 11.42
N MET A 558 -32.03 -7.61 11.03
CA MET A 558 -32.57 -8.38 9.90
C MET A 558 -33.89 -9.10 10.21
N GLY A 559 -34.31 -9.17 11.48
CA GLY A 559 -35.52 -9.88 11.93
C GLY A 559 -35.25 -11.21 12.64
N GLY A 560 -34.05 -11.38 13.21
CA GLY A 560 -33.66 -12.53 14.03
C GLY A 560 -32.76 -13.54 13.30
N ARG A 561 -32.19 -14.48 14.07
CA ARG A 561 -31.16 -15.45 13.62
C ARG A 561 -31.55 -16.27 12.39
N LYS A 562 -32.82 -16.71 12.29
CA LYS A 562 -33.31 -17.46 11.12
C LYS A 562 -33.26 -16.64 9.84
N GLN A 563 -33.73 -15.39 9.92
CA GLN A 563 -33.70 -14.51 8.76
C GLN A 563 -32.27 -14.09 8.40
N PHE A 564 -31.41 -13.89 9.40
CA PHE A 564 -29.98 -13.67 9.19
C PHE A 564 -29.32 -14.84 8.44
N ALA A 565 -29.59 -16.09 8.85
CA ALA A 565 -29.12 -17.29 8.12
C ALA A 565 -29.65 -17.33 6.68
N ASN A 566 -30.91 -16.98 6.44
CA ASN A 566 -31.46 -16.92 5.09
C ASN A 566 -30.78 -15.83 4.22
N MET A 567 -30.41 -14.69 4.81
CA MET A 567 -29.66 -13.65 4.09
C MET A 567 -28.25 -14.14 3.73
N LEU A 568 -27.58 -14.87 4.63
CA LEU A 568 -26.31 -15.53 4.33
C LEU A 568 -26.44 -16.59 3.23
N ASP A 569 -27.49 -17.42 3.27
CA ASP A 569 -27.76 -18.42 2.23
C ASP A 569 -27.94 -17.75 0.85
N SER A 570 -28.60 -16.58 0.85
CA SER A 570 -28.87 -15.81 -0.38
C SER A 570 -27.60 -15.34 -1.07
N VAL A 571 -26.51 -15.06 -0.35
CA VAL A 571 -25.21 -14.69 -0.96
C VAL A 571 -24.73 -15.79 -1.90
N PHE A 572 -24.81 -17.06 -1.48
CA PHE A 572 -24.38 -18.18 -2.30
C PHE A 572 -25.40 -18.56 -3.39
N ALA A 573 -26.68 -18.26 -3.17
CA ALA A 573 -27.76 -18.63 -4.09
C ALA A 573 -28.00 -17.62 -5.23
N LEU A 574 -27.74 -16.33 -4.99
CA LEU A 574 -27.88 -15.29 -6.01
C LEU A 574 -26.89 -15.51 -7.15
N PRO A 575 -27.24 -15.19 -8.41
CA PRO A 575 -26.26 -15.19 -9.48
C PRO A 575 -25.21 -14.07 -9.24
N PRO A 576 -23.97 -14.23 -9.75
CA PRO A 576 -22.91 -13.23 -9.63
C PRO A 576 -23.12 -12.04 -10.60
N VAL A 577 -24.33 -11.48 -10.64
CA VAL A 577 -24.65 -10.26 -11.38
C VAL A 577 -24.06 -9.07 -10.63
N PHE A 578 -23.55 -8.09 -11.36
CA PHE A 578 -22.91 -6.90 -10.81
C PHE A 578 -23.29 -5.66 -11.63
N ASP A 579 -23.08 -4.50 -11.03
CA ASP A 579 -23.08 -3.20 -11.69
C ASP A 579 -21.74 -2.52 -11.41
N ASP A 580 -20.96 -2.30 -12.48
CA ASP A 580 -19.61 -1.74 -12.47
C ASP A 580 -19.56 -0.28 -12.94
N SER A 581 -20.72 0.39 -13.00
CA SER A 581 -20.86 1.76 -13.50
C SER A 581 -19.99 2.78 -12.76
N TYR A 582 -19.66 2.54 -11.49
CA TYR A 582 -18.75 3.38 -10.71
C TYR A 582 -17.32 3.37 -11.27
N TYR A 583 -16.83 2.20 -11.68
CA TYR A 583 -15.47 2.01 -12.18
C TYR A 583 -15.34 2.32 -13.68
N GLY A 584 -16.46 2.36 -14.41
CA GLY A 584 -16.47 2.56 -15.86
C GLY A 584 -16.03 1.34 -16.66
N GLY A 585 -15.89 0.19 -16.01
CA GLY A 585 -15.50 -1.09 -16.58
C GLY A 585 -15.31 -2.16 -15.50
N THR A 586 -15.29 -3.43 -15.91
CA THR A 586 -15.19 -4.55 -14.98
C THR A 586 -13.77 -4.71 -14.46
N ILE A 587 -13.55 -4.38 -13.19
CA ILE A 587 -12.30 -4.63 -12.46
C ILE A 587 -12.09 -6.13 -12.17
N HIS A 588 -10.87 -6.52 -11.80
CA HIS A 588 -10.50 -7.94 -11.68
C HIS A 588 -11.27 -8.67 -10.56
N GLU A 589 -11.53 -8.00 -9.44
CA GLU A 589 -12.25 -8.53 -8.26
C GLU A 589 -13.69 -8.93 -8.62
N ILE A 590 -14.33 -8.16 -9.49
CA ILE A 590 -15.65 -8.49 -10.04
C ILE A 590 -15.57 -9.76 -10.89
N ARG A 591 -14.54 -9.85 -11.74
CA ARG A 591 -14.35 -11.01 -12.62
C ARG A 591 -14.07 -12.28 -11.81
N GLU A 592 -13.24 -12.17 -10.78
CA GLU A 592 -12.88 -13.23 -9.84
C GLU A 592 -14.11 -13.80 -9.13
N MET A 593 -14.97 -12.94 -8.57
CA MET A 593 -16.27 -13.35 -8.02
C MET A 593 -17.11 -14.09 -9.06
N GLN A 594 -17.20 -13.54 -10.28
CA GLN A 594 -18.06 -14.09 -11.32
C GLN A 594 -17.66 -15.51 -11.73
N ILE A 595 -16.36 -15.77 -11.89
CA ILE A 595 -15.87 -17.08 -12.34
C ILE A 595 -15.79 -18.11 -11.22
N ALA A 596 -15.78 -17.69 -9.94
CA ALA A 596 -15.75 -18.59 -8.80
C ALA A 596 -17.01 -19.49 -8.72
N ASN A 597 -18.12 -19.06 -9.33
CA ASN A 597 -19.41 -19.76 -9.31
C ASN A 597 -19.86 -20.08 -7.87
N MET A 598 -19.88 -19.05 -7.03
CA MET A 598 -20.32 -19.09 -5.63
C MET A 598 -21.29 -17.95 -5.30
N GLY A 599 -22.09 -17.54 -6.30
CA GLY A 599 -22.99 -16.41 -6.20
C GLY A 599 -22.28 -15.09 -5.93
N GLN A 600 -22.75 -14.31 -4.97
CA GLN A 600 -22.12 -13.07 -4.50
C GLN A 600 -20.99 -13.31 -3.48
N TYR A 601 -20.55 -14.56 -3.25
CA TYR A 601 -19.43 -14.83 -2.35
C TYR A 601 -18.08 -14.54 -3.03
N ALA A 602 -17.66 -13.28 -2.97
CA ALA A 602 -16.38 -12.81 -3.52
C ALA A 602 -15.19 -13.10 -2.59
N HIS A 603 -14.82 -14.37 -2.40
CA HIS A 603 -13.75 -14.78 -1.47
C HIS A 603 -12.40 -14.12 -1.74
N GLY A 604 -12.09 -13.83 -3.01
CA GLY A 604 -10.86 -13.19 -3.45
C GLY A 604 -10.70 -11.76 -2.94
N ASN A 605 -11.72 -11.18 -2.30
CA ASN A 605 -11.67 -9.86 -1.70
C ASN A 605 -12.01 -9.89 -0.20
N GLN A 606 -11.37 -9.04 0.57
CA GLN A 606 -11.29 -9.00 2.02
C GLN A 606 -12.62 -8.76 2.77
N PRO A 607 -13.56 -7.90 2.29
CA PRO A 607 -14.76 -7.54 3.05
C PRO A 607 -15.66 -8.71 3.46
N ILE A 608 -15.62 -9.82 2.72
CA ILE A 608 -16.53 -10.96 2.91
C ILE A 608 -15.83 -12.22 3.46
N GLN A 609 -14.51 -12.19 3.68
CA GLN A 609 -13.73 -13.37 4.08
C GLN A 609 -14.22 -14.02 5.39
N HIS A 610 -14.71 -13.23 6.36
CA HIS A 610 -15.26 -13.73 7.62
C HIS A 610 -16.69 -14.26 7.52
N MET A 611 -17.43 -13.95 6.45
CA MET A 611 -18.89 -14.15 6.35
C MET A 611 -19.32 -15.60 6.60
N ILE A 612 -18.56 -16.60 6.13
CA ILE A 612 -18.92 -18.01 6.32
C ILE A 612 -18.99 -18.38 7.81
N TYR A 613 -18.16 -17.77 8.65
CA TYR A 613 -18.14 -18.03 10.09
C TYR A 613 -19.37 -17.47 10.81
N LEU A 614 -20.14 -16.59 10.16
CA LEU A 614 -21.31 -15.95 10.74
C LEU A 614 -22.49 -16.90 10.94
N TYR A 615 -22.55 -18.05 10.25
CA TYR A 615 -23.58 -19.07 10.56
C TYR A 615 -23.47 -19.61 11.99
N ASN A 616 -22.28 -19.55 12.62
CA ASN A 616 -22.16 -19.89 14.04
C ASN A 616 -23.03 -18.99 14.92
N TYR A 617 -23.10 -17.69 14.62
CA TYR A 617 -23.93 -16.72 15.36
C TYR A 617 -25.44 -16.94 15.13
N ALA A 618 -25.80 -17.52 13.99
CA ALA A 618 -27.17 -17.92 13.69
C ALA A 618 -27.59 -19.22 14.42
N GLY A 619 -26.65 -19.94 15.05
CA GLY A 619 -26.88 -21.28 15.59
C GLY A 619 -26.84 -22.39 14.52
N GLU A 620 -26.36 -22.09 13.31
CA GLU A 620 -26.30 -23.03 12.18
C GLU A 620 -24.85 -23.38 11.80
N SER A 621 -24.00 -23.68 12.79
CA SER A 621 -22.56 -23.96 12.61
C SER A 621 -22.23 -25.03 11.55
N TYR A 622 -23.15 -25.97 11.29
CA TYR A 622 -22.97 -26.96 10.23
C TYR A 622 -22.88 -26.34 8.82
N LYS A 623 -23.49 -25.16 8.59
CA LYS A 623 -23.34 -24.41 7.33
C LYS A 623 -21.96 -23.75 7.23
N THR A 624 -21.39 -23.25 8.33
CA THR A 624 -19.97 -22.82 8.36
C THR A 624 -19.06 -23.97 7.96
N GLN A 625 -19.24 -25.14 8.59
CA GLN A 625 -18.41 -26.32 8.32
C GLN A 625 -18.45 -26.76 6.85
N TYR A 626 -19.64 -26.68 6.23
CA TYR A 626 -19.78 -26.95 4.80
C TYR A 626 -19.03 -25.92 3.95
N TRP A 627 -19.35 -24.63 4.08
CA TRP A 627 -18.84 -23.60 3.18
C TRP A 627 -17.35 -23.31 3.36
N VAL A 628 -16.78 -23.42 4.57
CA VAL A 628 -15.33 -23.29 4.79
C VAL A 628 -14.59 -24.41 4.06
N ARG A 629 -15.09 -25.65 4.10
CA ARG A 629 -14.49 -26.77 3.38
C ARG A 629 -14.62 -26.61 1.87
N GLU A 630 -15.75 -26.09 1.39
CA GLU A 630 -15.92 -25.77 -0.04
C GLU A 630 -14.95 -24.69 -0.51
N ALA A 631 -14.82 -23.58 0.23
CA ALA A 631 -13.88 -22.52 -0.10
C ALA A 631 -12.43 -23.02 -0.15
N MET A 632 -11.95 -23.72 0.88
CA MET A 632 -10.59 -24.28 0.89
C MET A 632 -10.33 -25.28 -0.24
N ASN A 633 -11.30 -26.14 -0.57
CA ASN A 633 -11.09 -27.19 -1.58
C ASN A 633 -11.16 -26.67 -3.03
N ARG A 634 -11.94 -25.60 -3.27
CA ARG A 634 -12.22 -25.07 -4.60
C ARG A 634 -11.34 -23.89 -4.98
N LEU A 635 -11.02 -23.02 -4.02
CA LEU A 635 -10.45 -21.69 -4.29
C LEU A 635 -8.93 -21.60 -4.01
N TYR A 636 -8.32 -22.70 -3.57
CA TYR A 636 -6.90 -22.78 -3.26
C TYR A 636 -6.26 -24.01 -3.90
N LYS A 637 -5.15 -23.81 -4.60
CA LYS A 637 -4.33 -24.85 -5.22
C LYS A 637 -2.84 -24.51 -5.09
N PRO A 638 -1.94 -25.51 -5.01
CA PRO A 638 -0.50 -25.24 -4.90
C PRO A 638 0.14 -24.91 -6.26
N THR A 639 -0.65 -24.46 -7.24
CA THR A 639 -0.25 -24.19 -8.62
C THR A 639 0.06 -22.70 -8.81
N PRO A 640 0.70 -22.31 -9.94
CA PRO A 640 0.96 -20.90 -10.22
C PRO A 640 -0.28 -19.99 -10.25
N ASP A 641 -1.47 -20.54 -10.52
CA ASP A 641 -2.79 -19.90 -10.47
C ASP A 641 -3.55 -20.26 -9.16
N GLY A 642 -2.81 -20.35 -8.06
CA GLY A 642 -3.27 -21.04 -6.85
C GLY A 642 -4.29 -20.33 -5.96
N TYR A 643 -4.47 -19.02 -6.08
CA TYR A 643 -5.47 -18.26 -5.33
C TYR A 643 -6.64 -17.87 -6.26
N CYS A 644 -7.78 -17.47 -5.68
CA CYS A 644 -8.96 -17.02 -6.42
C CYS A 644 -9.10 -15.49 -6.53
N GLY A 645 -8.04 -14.75 -6.24
CA GLY A 645 -7.96 -13.29 -6.17
C GLY A 645 -6.61 -12.89 -5.57
N ASP A 646 -6.45 -11.64 -5.18
CA ASP A 646 -5.19 -11.16 -4.61
C ASP A 646 -4.81 -11.84 -3.28
N GLU A 647 -3.50 -12.03 -3.08
CA GLU A 647 -2.95 -12.66 -1.88
C GLU A 647 -2.92 -11.69 -0.68
N ASP A 648 -2.73 -10.40 -0.99
CA ASP A 648 -2.75 -9.25 -0.08
C ASP A 648 -1.92 -9.42 1.20
N ASN A 649 -0.61 -9.47 0.98
CA ASN A 649 0.41 -9.37 2.02
C ASN A 649 0.31 -10.42 3.12
N GLY A 650 -0.23 -11.60 2.82
CA GLY A 650 -0.44 -12.66 3.80
C GLY A 650 -1.88 -12.76 4.32
N GLN A 651 -2.79 -11.84 4.00
CA GLN A 651 -4.17 -11.86 4.52
C GLN A 651 -4.94 -13.10 4.03
N THR A 652 -5.02 -13.30 2.71
CA THR A 652 -5.73 -14.44 2.10
C THR A 652 -5.06 -15.77 2.50
N SER A 653 -3.73 -15.78 2.60
CA SER A 653 -3.00 -16.93 3.12
C SER A 653 -3.27 -17.22 4.60
N ALA A 654 -3.33 -16.20 5.46
CA ALA A 654 -3.64 -16.36 6.88
C ALA A 654 -5.08 -16.88 7.08
N TRP A 655 -6.02 -16.45 6.23
CA TRP A 655 -7.36 -17.03 6.20
C TRP A 655 -7.32 -18.54 5.96
N TYR A 656 -6.56 -18.99 4.97
CA TYR A 656 -6.42 -20.43 4.69
C TYR A 656 -5.81 -21.19 5.86
N ILE A 657 -4.74 -20.65 6.47
CA ILE A 657 -4.06 -21.29 7.61
C ILE A 657 -5.02 -21.50 8.78
N PHE A 658 -5.70 -20.44 9.21
CA PHE A 658 -6.68 -20.48 10.30
C PHE A 658 -7.83 -21.46 9.98
N SER A 659 -8.40 -21.34 8.78
CA SER A 659 -9.50 -22.20 8.35
C SER A 659 -9.09 -23.68 8.28
N ALA A 660 -7.88 -23.97 7.80
CA ALA A 660 -7.37 -25.33 7.67
C ALA A 660 -7.06 -25.99 9.02
N ILE A 661 -6.60 -25.24 10.01
CA ILE A 661 -6.44 -25.75 11.38
C ILE A 661 -7.79 -25.88 12.11
N GLY A 662 -8.81 -25.10 11.72
CA GLY A 662 -10.21 -25.33 12.08
C GLY A 662 -10.90 -24.19 12.84
N PHE A 663 -10.34 -22.99 12.92
CA PHE A 663 -10.96 -21.83 13.57
C PHE A 663 -10.45 -20.51 12.99
N TYR A 664 -11.21 -19.41 13.12
CA TYR A 664 -10.89 -18.11 12.52
C TYR A 664 -11.17 -16.91 13.44
N PRO A 665 -10.31 -15.87 13.47
CA PRO A 665 -10.51 -14.65 14.23
C PRO A 665 -11.54 -13.71 13.58
N VAL A 666 -12.84 -13.96 13.75
CA VAL A 666 -13.89 -13.11 13.16
C VAL A 666 -13.83 -11.67 13.67
N CYS A 667 -13.54 -11.47 14.96
CA CYS A 667 -13.48 -10.16 15.58
C CYS A 667 -12.16 -9.99 16.34
N PRO A 668 -11.08 -9.55 15.67
CA PRO A 668 -9.92 -9.00 16.37
C PRO A 668 -10.39 -7.91 17.36
N GLY A 669 -9.74 -7.82 18.52
CA GLY A 669 -10.22 -7.07 19.68
C GLY A 669 -11.10 -7.88 20.65
N SER A 670 -11.58 -9.06 20.25
CA SER A 670 -12.11 -10.08 21.16
C SER A 670 -11.04 -11.14 21.49
N ASP A 671 -11.30 -11.97 22.49
CA ASP A 671 -10.46 -13.13 22.80
C ASP A 671 -10.89 -14.40 22.05
N GLN A 672 -11.75 -14.33 21.02
CA GLN A 672 -12.39 -15.52 20.45
C GLN A 672 -11.91 -15.86 19.03
N TYR A 673 -11.74 -17.17 18.79
CA TYR A 673 -11.61 -17.77 17.47
C TYR A 673 -12.84 -18.61 17.16
N VAL A 674 -13.61 -18.25 16.13
CA VAL A 674 -14.85 -18.94 15.75
C VAL A 674 -14.51 -20.27 15.06
N ILE A 675 -15.13 -21.36 15.50
CA ILE A 675 -14.85 -22.71 15.00
C ILE A 675 -15.44 -22.88 13.59
N GLY A 676 -14.61 -23.41 12.70
CA GLY A 676 -14.99 -23.84 11.35
C GLY A 676 -15.03 -25.37 11.26
N ALA A 677 -14.30 -25.93 10.30
CA ALA A 677 -14.05 -27.36 10.19
C ALA A 677 -12.59 -27.60 9.78
N PRO A 678 -11.81 -28.38 10.53
CA PRO A 678 -10.41 -28.62 10.19
C PRO A 678 -10.29 -29.34 8.85
N LEU A 679 -9.18 -29.11 8.16
CA LEU A 679 -8.83 -29.77 6.90
C LEU A 679 -8.03 -31.06 7.13
N PHE A 680 -7.24 -31.11 8.21
CA PHE A 680 -6.30 -32.18 8.52
C PHE A 680 -6.83 -33.15 9.57
N LYS A 681 -6.25 -34.35 9.65
CA LYS A 681 -6.55 -35.29 10.72
C LYS A 681 -5.95 -34.85 12.05
N LYS A 682 -4.82 -34.14 12.01
CA LYS A 682 -4.19 -33.56 13.20
C LYS A 682 -3.40 -32.31 12.83
N ALA A 683 -3.46 -31.30 13.67
CA ALA A 683 -2.60 -30.13 13.63
C ALA A 683 -1.99 -29.89 15.02
N THR A 684 -0.68 -29.65 15.08
CA THR A 684 0.04 -29.34 16.31
C THR A 684 0.64 -27.95 16.20
N LEU A 685 0.14 -27.01 16.98
CA LEU A 685 0.66 -25.66 17.11
C LEU A 685 1.67 -25.65 18.26
N THR A 686 2.88 -25.17 18.02
CA THR A 686 3.93 -25.01 19.03
C THR A 686 4.22 -23.52 19.20
N PHE A 687 3.89 -22.97 20.37
CA PHE A 687 4.04 -21.53 20.64
C PHE A 687 5.48 -21.16 21.01
N GLU A 688 5.77 -19.86 21.13
CA GLU A 688 7.11 -19.35 21.48
C GLU A 688 7.59 -19.80 22.86
N ASP A 689 6.69 -20.03 23.82
CA ASP A 689 7.01 -20.55 25.15
C ASP A 689 7.16 -22.08 25.21
N GLY A 690 7.07 -22.76 24.06
CA GLY A 690 7.22 -24.20 23.92
C GLY A 690 5.95 -25.01 24.23
N LYS A 691 4.87 -24.39 24.71
CA LYS A 691 3.58 -25.09 24.87
C LYS A 691 3.03 -25.51 23.52
N LYS A 692 2.23 -26.57 23.54
CA LYS A 692 1.62 -27.14 22.34
C LYS A 692 0.12 -27.24 22.48
N PHE A 693 -0.59 -26.86 21.43
CA PHE A 693 -2.03 -27.07 21.29
C PHE A 693 -2.27 -28.03 20.13
N VAL A 694 -2.91 -29.17 20.42
CA VAL A 694 -3.13 -30.25 19.45
C VAL A 694 -4.60 -30.34 19.08
N ILE A 695 -4.91 -30.04 17.82
CA ILE A 695 -6.24 -30.23 17.23
C ILE A 695 -6.24 -31.62 16.62
N ASN A 696 -7.11 -32.51 17.12
CA ASN A 696 -7.14 -33.92 16.74
C ASN A 696 -8.51 -34.30 16.17
N ALA A 697 -8.55 -34.61 14.87
CA ALA A 697 -9.74 -34.96 14.10
C ALA A 697 -9.49 -36.25 13.29
N PRO A 698 -9.26 -37.41 13.93
CA PRO A 698 -8.72 -38.61 13.25
C PRO A 698 -9.64 -39.16 12.15
N ALA A 699 -10.94 -38.95 12.29
CA ALA A 699 -11.96 -39.35 11.32
C ALA A 699 -12.14 -38.35 10.16
N ASN A 700 -11.40 -37.24 10.12
CA ASN A 700 -11.51 -36.23 9.08
C ASN A 700 -11.20 -36.82 7.69
N SER A 701 -12.03 -36.47 6.71
CA SER A 701 -11.91 -36.90 5.32
C SER A 701 -12.63 -35.89 4.40
N ALA A 702 -12.69 -36.18 3.09
CA ALA A 702 -13.49 -35.39 2.15
C ALA A 702 -15.00 -35.47 2.45
N SER A 703 -15.47 -36.64 2.93
CA SER A 703 -16.87 -36.85 3.34
C SER A 703 -17.12 -36.36 4.77
N ASN A 704 -16.22 -36.66 5.70
CA ASN A 704 -16.39 -36.40 7.12
C ASN A 704 -16.00 -34.95 7.46
N ARG A 705 -16.84 -34.00 7.07
CA ARG A 705 -16.61 -32.56 7.22
C ARG A 705 -17.32 -31.92 8.40
N TYR A 706 -18.26 -32.63 9.03
CA TYR A 706 -19.08 -32.07 10.10
C TYR A 706 -18.57 -32.48 11.48
N ILE A 707 -18.59 -31.57 12.45
CA ILE A 707 -18.25 -31.87 13.84
C ILE A 707 -19.49 -32.44 14.53
N LYS A 708 -19.43 -33.70 14.94
CA LYS A 708 -20.49 -34.38 15.70
C LYS A 708 -20.37 -34.10 17.20
N THR A 709 -19.17 -34.26 17.75
CA THR A 709 -18.86 -33.95 19.16
C THR A 709 -17.46 -33.38 19.24
N GLN A 710 -17.19 -32.60 20.29
CA GLN A 710 -15.88 -32.00 20.51
C GLN A 710 -15.56 -31.93 22.01
N THR A 711 -14.28 -32.05 22.35
CA THR A 711 -13.78 -31.93 23.73
C THR A 711 -12.56 -31.03 23.78
N LEU A 712 -12.47 -30.20 24.81
CA LEU A 712 -11.29 -29.40 25.11
C LEU A 712 -10.64 -29.97 26.36
N ASN A 713 -9.40 -30.44 26.25
CA ASN A 713 -8.64 -31.09 27.32
C ASN A 713 -9.41 -32.26 27.99
N GLY A 714 -10.13 -33.04 27.17
CA GLY A 714 -10.93 -34.19 27.62
C GLY A 714 -12.33 -33.84 28.15
N ALA A 715 -12.63 -32.56 28.42
CA ALA A 715 -13.96 -32.12 28.84
C ALA A 715 -14.87 -31.84 27.64
N ALA A 716 -16.14 -32.23 27.74
CA ALA A 716 -17.14 -31.91 26.72
C ALA A 716 -17.22 -30.40 26.47
N TYR A 717 -17.25 -29.99 25.19
CA TYR A 717 -17.18 -28.59 24.81
C TYR A 717 -18.32 -28.24 23.84
N SER A 718 -19.26 -27.40 24.24
CA SER A 718 -20.44 -27.07 23.43
C SER A 718 -20.23 -25.87 22.50
N LYS A 719 -19.39 -24.91 22.91
CA LYS A 719 -19.19 -23.62 22.25
C LYS A 719 -18.76 -23.74 20.79
N THR A 720 -19.17 -22.79 19.96
CA THR A 720 -18.77 -22.72 18.54
C THR A 720 -17.59 -21.77 18.31
N TRP A 721 -16.81 -21.52 19.35
CA TRP A 721 -15.62 -20.68 19.35
C TRP A 721 -14.64 -21.20 20.41
N LEU A 722 -13.36 -20.84 20.31
CA LEU A 722 -12.31 -21.10 21.28
C LEU A 722 -11.79 -19.78 21.83
N SER A 723 -11.53 -19.70 23.15
CA SER A 723 -10.81 -18.55 23.70
C SER A 723 -9.33 -18.63 23.32
N TYR A 724 -8.75 -17.52 22.90
CA TYR A 724 -7.32 -17.31 22.72
C TYR A 724 -6.54 -17.82 23.93
N PHE A 725 -6.98 -17.46 25.14
CA PHE A 725 -6.31 -17.82 26.38
C PHE A 725 -6.34 -19.31 26.66
N ASP A 726 -7.35 -20.04 26.18
CA ASP A 726 -7.38 -21.50 26.29
C ASP A 726 -6.49 -22.17 25.24
N VAL A 727 -6.39 -21.60 24.04
CA VAL A 727 -5.48 -22.08 22.99
C VAL A 727 -4.02 -21.93 23.43
N ILE A 728 -3.61 -20.74 23.91
CA ILE A 728 -2.21 -20.50 24.29
C ILE A 728 -1.76 -21.20 25.58
N LYS A 729 -2.71 -21.69 26.40
CA LYS A 729 -2.39 -22.61 27.52
C LYS A 729 -1.90 -23.97 27.02
N GLY A 730 -2.13 -24.31 25.76
CA GLY A 730 -1.84 -25.61 25.19
C GLY A 730 -2.86 -26.69 25.59
N GLY A 731 -2.52 -27.94 25.33
CA GLY A 731 -3.39 -29.09 25.55
C GLY A 731 -3.94 -29.66 24.24
N SER A 732 -5.17 -30.16 24.26
CA SER A 732 -5.76 -30.83 23.10
C SER A 732 -7.23 -30.48 22.88
N PHE A 733 -7.58 -30.23 21.62
CA PHE A 733 -8.94 -30.07 21.14
C PHE A 733 -9.29 -31.24 20.22
N ALA A 734 -10.11 -32.16 20.70
CA ALA A 734 -10.47 -33.38 19.96
C ALA A 734 -11.85 -33.22 19.31
N LEU A 735 -11.92 -33.59 18.03
CA LEU A 735 -13.07 -33.43 17.16
C LEU A 735 -13.48 -34.78 16.59
N ASN A 736 -14.74 -35.18 16.83
CA ASN A 736 -15.33 -36.34 16.21
C ASN A 736 -16.04 -35.92 14.92
N MET A 737 -15.46 -36.27 13.78
CA MET A 737 -15.95 -35.86 12.46
C MET A 737 -17.01 -36.84 11.92
N SER A 738 -17.99 -36.33 11.18
CA SER A 738 -19.13 -37.04 10.61
C SER A 738 -19.39 -36.58 9.17
N SER A 739 -19.95 -37.48 8.35
CA SER A 739 -20.41 -37.18 6.99
C SER A 739 -21.78 -36.50 6.94
N ALA A 740 -22.61 -36.70 7.96
CA ALA A 740 -23.90 -36.04 8.11
C ALA A 740 -23.81 -34.87 9.11
N PRO A 741 -24.46 -33.72 8.82
CA PRO A 741 -24.51 -32.60 9.74
C PRO A 741 -25.40 -32.92 10.94
N ASP A 742 -24.97 -32.53 12.14
CA ASP A 742 -25.84 -32.50 13.30
C ASP A 742 -26.62 -31.17 13.33
N LYS A 743 -27.77 -31.16 12.63
CA LYS A 743 -28.68 -30.00 12.61
C LYS A 743 -29.39 -29.78 13.95
N ALA A 744 -29.41 -30.81 14.81
CA ALA A 744 -29.99 -30.75 16.14
C ALA A 744 -28.95 -30.36 17.21
N ARG A 745 -27.71 -30.03 16.82
CA ARG A 745 -26.71 -29.43 17.70
C ARG A 745 -27.24 -28.08 18.21
N VAL A 746 -27.97 -28.12 19.32
CA VAL A 746 -28.49 -26.92 19.96
C VAL A 746 -27.37 -26.22 20.69
N THR A 747 -26.94 -25.07 20.17
CA THR A 747 -26.10 -24.12 20.88
C THR A 747 -26.99 -23.30 21.81
N LYS A 748 -26.69 -23.30 23.11
CA LYS A 748 -27.28 -22.30 24.02
C LYS A 748 -26.75 -20.93 23.62
N GLU A 749 -27.43 -19.87 24.04
CA GLU A 749 -26.97 -18.50 23.75
C GLU A 749 -25.53 -18.24 24.22
N SER A 750 -25.11 -18.85 25.34
CA SER A 750 -23.75 -18.82 25.88
C SER A 750 -22.70 -19.60 25.05
N ASP A 751 -23.14 -20.44 24.11
CA ASP A 751 -22.27 -21.21 23.22
C ASP A 751 -21.94 -20.45 21.93
N LEU A 752 -22.70 -19.38 21.64
CA LEU A 752 -22.51 -18.53 20.46
C LEU A 752 -21.31 -17.58 20.68
N PRO A 753 -20.66 -17.10 19.60
CA PRO A 753 -19.52 -16.19 19.74
C PRO A 753 -19.91 -14.79 20.22
N TYR A 754 -18.90 -13.99 20.56
CA TYR A 754 -19.03 -12.66 21.15
C TYR A 754 -19.85 -11.71 20.27
N SER A 755 -20.75 -10.94 20.88
CA SER A 755 -21.39 -9.76 20.30
C SER A 755 -21.61 -8.72 21.37
N PHE A 756 -21.20 -7.48 21.11
CA PHE A 756 -21.25 -6.36 22.07
C PHE A 756 -22.63 -6.22 22.73
N SER A 757 -23.71 -6.26 21.94
CA SER A 757 -25.09 -6.13 22.45
C SER A 757 -25.55 -7.24 23.39
N LYS A 758 -24.92 -8.41 23.32
CA LYS A 758 -25.22 -9.57 24.16
C LYS A 758 -24.28 -9.65 25.36
N ASP A 759 -22.97 -9.62 25.11
CA ASP A 759 -21.95 -9.97 26.12
C ASP A 759 -21.57 -8.78 27.00
N GLU A 760 -21.81 -7.54 26.56
CA GLU A 760 -21.64 -6.32 27.37
C GLU A 760 -22.96 -5.58 27.52
N LYS A 761 -24.05 -6.34 27.72
CA LYS A 761 -25.43 -5.87 27.74
C LYS A 761 -25.67 -4.62 28.60
N ALA A 762 -25.04 -4.52 29.77
CA ALA A 762 -25.22 -3.37 30.65
C ALA A 762 -24.67 -2.06 30.03
N LEU A 763 -23.47 -2.11 29.45
CA LEU A 763 -22.89 -0.96 28.75
C LEU A 763 -23.66 -0.70 27.45
N TYR A 764 -24.01 -1.75 26.71
CA TYR A 764 -24.85 -1.64 25.53
C TYR A 764 -26.17 -0.92 25.82
N ASP A 765 -26.91 -1.34 26.84
CA ASP A 765 -28.18 -0.73 27.24
C ASP A 765 -28.03 0.74 27.64
N LYS A 766 -26.88 1.10 28.25
CA LYS A 766 -26.55 2.47 28.60
C LYS A 766 -26.32 3.36 27.37
N VAL A 767 -25.61 2.86 26.36
CA VAL A 767 -25.17 3.70 25.22
C VAL A 767 -26.06 3.62 23.99
N LYS A 768 -26.86 2.58 23.81
CA LYS A 768 -27.64 2.32 22.57
C LYS A 768 -28.64 3.41 22.17
N ALA A 769 -29.08 4.23 23.12
CA ALA A 769 -30.05 5.30 22.89
C ALA A 769 -29.38 6.67 22.62
N ILE A 770 -28.08 6.79 22.88
CA ILE A 770 -27.34 8.04 22.72
C ILE A 770 -27.24 8.38 21.23
N GLN A 771 -27.82 9.53 20.87
CA GLN A 771 -27.76 10.04 19.51
C GLN A 771 -26.50 10.87 19.29
N PRO A 772 -25.93 10.84 18.07
CA PRO A 772 -24.92 11.80 17.65
C PRO A 772 -25.41 13.25 17.82
N PRO A 773 -24.49 14.22 18.05
CA PRO A 773 -24.84 15.59 18.40
C PRO A 773 -25.50 16.42 17.27
N GLY A 774 -25.50 15.92 16.02
CA GLY A 774 -26.13 16.55 14.86
C GLY A 774 -25.22 17.52 14.10
N LEU A 775 -25.60 17.84 12.85
CA LEU A 775 -24.79 18.69 11.95
C LEU A 775 -24.51 20.10 12.49
N SER A 776 -25.36 20.61 13.39
CA SER A 776 -25.17 21.93 14.01
C SER A 776 -23.89 22.04 14.84
N THR A 777 -23.27 20.90 15.22
CA THR A 777 -21.97 20.90 15.91
C THR A 777 -20.78 20.81 14.96
N ILE A 778 -21.00 20.65 13.66
CA ILE A 778 -19.94 20.82 12.67
C ILE A 778 -19.76 22.31 12.46
N THR A 779 -18.66 22.87 12.98
CA THR A 779 -18.13 24.13 12.45
C THR A 779 -17.64 23.82 11.04
N LEU A 780 -18.51 24.01 10.05
CA LEU A 780 -18.11 23.95 8.66
C LEU A 780 -17.04 25.03 8.45
N PRO A 781 -16.02 24.80 7.59
CA PRO A 781 -15.23 25.91 7.10
C PRO A 781 -16.21 26.99 6.62
N ALA A 782 -15.93 28.24 6.99
CA ALA A 782 -16.85 29.36 6.76
C ALA A 782 -17.40 29.27 5.33
N LYS A 783 -18.73 29.39 5.17
CA LYS A 783 -19.35 29.45 3.84
C LYS A 783 -18.52 30.44 3.01
N PRO A 784 -18.11 30.09 1.78
CA PRO A 784 -17.38 31.03 0.95
C PRO A 784 -18.16 32.33 0.87
N ASP A 785 -17.50 33.46 1.11
CA ASP A 785 -18.11 34.75 0.82
C ASP A 785 -18.37 34.75 -0.69
N THR A 786 -19.65 34.66 -1.05
CA THR A 786 -20.08 34.57 -2.44
C THR A 786 -20.48 35.95 -2.89
N ILE A 787 -19.69 36.55 -3.76
CA ILE A 787 -19.96 37.87 -4.33
C ILE A 787 -20.33 37.69 -5.80
N THR A 788 -21.48 38.22 -6.21
CA THR A 788 -21.88 38.22 -7.63
C THR A 788 -22.10 39.67 -8.09
N LYS A 789 -21.42 40.09 -9.16
CA LYS A 789 -21.61 41.38 -9.82
C LYS A 789 -21.50 41.21 -11.33
N ASN A 790 -22.37 41.88 -12.09
CA ASN A 790 -22.34 41.92 -13.57
C ASN A 790 -22.24 40.53 -14.25
N GLY A 791 -22.90 39.52 -13.69
CA GLY A 791 -22.89 38.15 -14.23
C GLY A 791 -21.62 37.34 -13.97
N LEU A 792 -20.71 37.84 -13.13
CA LEU A 792 -19.56 37.12 -12.60
C LEU A 792 -19.76 36.79 -11.12
N THR A 793 -19.32 35.60 -10.71
CA THR A 793 -19.39 35.12 -9.33
C THR A 793 -17.97 34.82 -8.82
N LEU A 794 -17.65 35.37 -7.66
CA LEU A 794 -16.43 35.07 -6.92
C LEU A 794 -16.79 34.36 -5.61
N TYR A 795 -16.20 33.19 -5.39
CA TYR A 795 -16.24 32.48 -4.11
C TYR A 795 -14.91 32.74 -3.39
N MET A 796 -14.94 33.43 -2.26
CA MET A 796 -13.76 33.64 -1.42
C MET A 796 -13.73 32.62 -0.28
N ILE A 797 -12.71 31.77 -0.25
CA ILE A 797 -12.51 30.71 0.75
C ILE A 797 -11.24 31.04 1.54
N ASP A 798 -11.39 31.37 2.82
CA ASP A 798 -10.29 31.70 3.75
C ASP A 798 -10.61 31.07 5.12
N GLU A 799 -10.35 29.76 5.24
CA GLU A 799 -10.82 28.94 6.36
C GLU A 799 -10.13 29.30 7.69
N GLU A 800 -8.89 29.78 7.63
CA GLU A 800 -8.08 30.15 8.80
C GLU A 800 -8.11 31.66 9.09
N SER A 801 -8.93 32.44 8.37
CA SER A 801 -8.95 33.91 8.46
C SER A 801 -7.56 34.53 8.32
N SER A 802 -6.79 34.01 7.38
CA SER A 802 -5.36 34.30 7.22
C SER A 802 -5.07 35.65 6.58
N LEU A 803 -6.07 36.33 6.00
CA LEU A 803 -5.94 37.68 5.45
C LEU A 803 -6.97 38.63 6.09
N THR A 804 -6.59 39.90 6.24
CA THR A 804 -7.50 40.91 6.79
C THR A 804 -8.70 41.14 5.88
N LYS A 805 -9.81 41.62 6.45
CA LYS A 805 -11.03 41.93 5.71
C LYS A 805 -10.77 42.98 4.62
N GLU A 806 -9.94 43.97 4.93
CA GLU A 806 -9.55 45.04 4.01
C GLU A 806 -8.75 44.48 2.84
N PHE A 807 -7.83 43.55 3.09
CA PHE A 807 -7.03 42.94 2.03
C PHE A 807 -7.89 42.04 1.13
N LYS A 808 -8.78 41.23 1.72
CA LYS A 808 -9.75 40.44 0.96
C LYS A 808 -10.64 41.31 0.07
N GLN A 809 -11.07 42.47 0.58
CA GLN A 809 -11.83 43.42 -0.22
C GLN A 809 -11.04 43.94 -1.43
N ARG A 810 -9.74 44.24 -1.27
CA ARG A 810 -8.87 44.62 -2.40
C ARG A 810 -8.76 43.52 -3.46
N MET A 811 -8.70 42.26 -3.05
CA MET A 811 -8.68 41.12 -3.99
C MET A 811 -10.01 40.99 -4.75
N ILE A 812 -11.13 41.18 -4.04
CA ILE A 812 -12.48 41.19 -4.65
C ILE A 812 -12.60 42.34 -5.65
N ASP A 813 -12.12 43.52 -5.30
CA ASP A 813 -12.18 44.69 -6.17
C ASP A 813 -11.29 44.51 -7.41
N ALA A 814 -10.09 43.96 -7.25
CA ALA A 814 -9.21 43.60 -8.36
C ALA A 814 -9.89 42.60 -9.32
N PHE A 815 -10.55 41.56 -8.78
CA PHE A 815 -11.31 40.59 -9.58
C PHE A 815 -12.39 41.26 -10.43
N PHE A 816 -13.28 42.03 -9.79
CA PHE A 816 -14.41 42.64 -10.50
C PHE A 816 -14.01 43.80 -11.42
N LEU A 817 -12.83 44.37 -11.23
CA LEU A 817 -12.28 45.40 -12.11
C LEU A 817 -11.59 44.80 -13.34
N GLN A 818 -10.81 43.73 -13.16
CA GLN A 818 -9.93 43.20 -14.22
C GLN A 818 -10.57 42.06 -15.01
N TYR A 819 -11.23 41.11 -14.35
CA TYR A 819 -11.72 39.92 -15.02
C TYR A 819 -12.69 40.20 -16.18
N PRO A 820 -13.66 41.15 -16.08
CA PRO A 820 -14.49 41.52 -17.22
C PRO A 820 -13.69 42.00 -18.43
N LYS A 821 -12.63 42.78 -18.22
CA LYS A 821 -11.76 43.29 -19.29
C LYS A 821 -11.01 42.15 -19.98
N LEU A 822 -10.50 41.20 -19.20
CA LEU A 822 -9.79 40.04 -19.72
C LEU A 822 -10.72 39.14 -20.55
N ILE A 823 -11.93 38.86 -20.04
CA ILE A 823 -12.96 38.11 -20.77
C ILE A 823 -13.29 38.80 -22.10
N GLN A 824 -13.53 40.11 -22.07
CA GLN A 824 -13.89 40.88 -23.25
C GLN A 824 -12.76 40.92 -24.29
N LYS A 825 -11.51 41.03 -23.84
CA LYS A 825 -10.34 41.21 -24.70
C LYS A 825 -9.78 39.89 -25.25
N TYR A 826 -9.83 38.80 -24.49
CA TYR A 826 -9.10 37.55 -24.83
C TYR A 826 -10.02 36.33 -25.02
N ASN A 827 -11.05 36.15 -24.18
CA ASN A 827 -11.90 34.96 -24.24
C ASN A 827 -13.31 35.19 -23.67
N LEU A 828 -14.28 35.47 -24.55
CA LEU A 828 -15.69 35.64 -24.19
C LEU A 828 -16.34 34.38 -23.58
N ASN A 829 -15.73 33.21 -23.76
CA ASN A 829 -16.20 31.93 -23.25
C ASN A 829 -15.53 31.51 -21.93
N ALA A 830 -14.70 32.37 -21.33
CA ALA A 830 -14.08 32.06 -20.05
C ALA A 830 -15.14 31.87 -18.94
N LYS A 831 -14.77 31.11 -17.90
CA LYS A 831 -15.67 30.74 -16.81
C LYS A 831 -16.10 31.98 -16.02
N LYS A 832 -17.40 32.14 -15.79
CA LYS A 832 -17.93 33.30 -15.06
C LYS A 832 -17.91 33.15 -13.54
N ALA A 833 -17.58 31.97 -13.03
CA ALA A 833 -17.60 31.65 -11.61
C ALA A 833 -16.22 31.12 -11.16
N ILE A 834 -15.54 31.85 -10.28
CA ILE A 834 -14.14 31.60 -9.89
C ILE A 834 -14.04 31.44 -8.38
N ASN A 835 -13.15 30.55 -7.93
CA ASN A 835 -12.86 30.35 -6.51
C ASN A 835 -11.50 30.95 -6.17
N PHE A 836 -11.46 31.87 -5.21
CA PHE A 836 -10.22 32.29 -4.54
C PHE A 836 -10.08 31.48 -3.27
N VAL A 837 -8.98 30.75 -3.15
CA VAL A 837 -8.66 29.92 -2.00
C VAL A 837 -7.42 30.50 -1.34
N ILE A 838 -7.56 30.97 -0.10
CA ILE A 838 -6.44 31.42 0.73
C ILE A 838 -5.95 30.20 1.50
N ASP A 839 -4.78 29.69 1.15
CA ASP A 839 -4.24 28.45 1.71
C ASP A 839 -2.87 28.71 2.38
N PRO A 840 -2.79 28.72 3.73
CA PRO A 840 -1.54 28.86 4.47
C PRO A 840 -0.51 27.76 4.20
N LYS A 841 -0.94 26.61 3.67
CA LYS A 841 -0.07 25.46 3.36
C LYS A 841 0.53 25.54 1.96
N TYR A 842 0.07 26.44 1.11
CA TYR A 842 0.64 26.66 -0.22
C TYR A 842 1.92 27.49 -0.12
N ASP A 843 3.03 26.98 -0.67
CA ASP A 843 4.37 27.55 -0.53
C ASP A 843 4.80 28.45 -1.70
N GLY A 844 4.03 28.49 -2.79
CA GLY A 844 4.18 29.42 -3.91
C GLY A 844 3.62 30.82 -3.64
N VAL A 845 3.50 31.66 -4.68
CA VAL A 845 2.86 33.00 -4.58
C VAL A 845 1.34 32.86 -4.78
N ALA A 846 0.96 32.37 -5.95
CA ALA A 846 -0.38 31.91 -6.29
C ALA A 846 -0.30 30.78 -7.32
N VAL A 847 -1.41 30.08 -7.57
CA VAL A 847 -1.55 29.15 -8.70
C VAL A 847 -2.99 28.99 -9.12
N THR A 848 -3.23 28.99 -10.43
CA THR A 848 -4.51 28.63 -11.03
C THR A 848 -4.56 27.14 -11.34
N THR A 849 -5.59 26.47 -10.84
CA THR A 849 -5.83 25.03 -11.02
C THR A 849 -6.82 24.76 -12.16
N ALA A 850 -6.81 23.54 -12.69
CA ALA A 850 -7.66 23.14 -13.81
C ALA A 850 -9.17 23.23 -13.53
N ASP A 851 -9.59 23.24 -12.26
CA ASP A 851 -10.98 23.42 -11.83
C ASP A 851 -11.35 24.89 -11.54
N ASN A 852 -10.55 25.85 -12.02
CA ASN A 852 -10.77 27.29 -11.89
C ASN A 852 -10.74 27.79 -10.44
N ARG A 853 -9.95 27.12 -9.59
CA ARG A 853 -9.55 27.65 -8.29
C ARG A 853 -8.21 28.36 -8.43
N ILE A 854 -8.14 29.57 -7.91
CA ILE A 854 -6.88 30.29 -7.74
C ILE A 854 -6.51 30.18 -6.26
N VAL A 855 -5.39 29.52 -5.99
CA VAL A 855 -4.86 29.34 -4.64
C VAL A 855 -3.84 30.43 -4.37
N TYR A 856 -3.95 31.10 -3.23
CA TYR A 856 -3.14 32.24 -2.84
C TYR A 856 -2.42 31.94 -1.53
N ASN A 857 -1.13 32.26 -1.44
CA ASN A 857 -0.34 32.13 -0.22
C ASN A 857 -0.48 33.38 0.66
N PRO A 858 -1.15 33.31 1.83
CA PRO A 858 -1.31 34.46 2.69
C PRO A 858 0.03 35.00 3.25
N ALA A 859 1.03 34.15 3.46
CA ALA A 859 2.34 34.58 3.95
C ALA A 859 3.09 35.46 2.92
N TRP A 860 2.87 35.25 1.61
CA TRP A 860 3.39 36.13 0.57
C TRP A 860 2.77 37.52 0.64
N PHE A 861 1.44 37.60 0.79
CA PHE A 861 0.71 38.87 0.86
C PHE A 861 0.98 39.64 2.15
N HIS A 862 1.26 38.96 3.27
CA HIS A 862 1.75 39.62 4.48
C HIS A 862 3.11 40.31 4.26
N LYS A 863 3.99 39.71 3.46
CA LYS A 863 5.30 40.30 3.13
C LYS A 863 5.21 41.35 2.01
N ASN A 864 4.24 41.20 1.10
CA ASN A 864 4.07 42.03 -0.08
C ASN A 864 2.62 42.55 -0.19
N PRO A 865 2.14 43.36 0.77
CA PRO A 865 0.72 43.75 0.87
C PRO A 865 0.26 44.69 -0.25
N GLU A 866 1.16 45.18 -1.09
CA GLU A 866 0.82 46.01 -2.25
C GLU A 866 0.73 45.22 -3.56
N ASP A 867 1.13 43.95 -3.57
CA ASP A 867 1.25 43.15 -4.79
C ASP A 867 -0.08 42.51 -5.23
N ILE A 868 -1.13 43.32 -5.33
CA ILE A 868 -2.49 42.84 -5.64
C ILE A 868 -2.63 42.29 -7.07
N ASP A 869 -1.72 42.69 -7.99
CA ASP A 869 -1.76 42.31 -9.40
C ASP A 869 -1.36 40.86 -9.67
N VAL A 870 -0.95 40.11 -8.64
CA VAL A 870 -0.97 38.64 -8.68
C VAL A 870 -2.36 38.14 -9.08
N VAL A 871 -3.44 38.81 -8.65
CA VAL A 871 -4.82 38.48 -9.05
C VAL A 871 -4.99 38.61 -10.57
N THR A 872 -4.49 39.69 -11.18
CA THR A 872 -4.58 39.92 -12.63
C THR A 872 -3.83 38.85 -13.43
N HIS A 873 -2.66 38.43 -12.94
CA HIS A 873 -1.87 37.33 -13.52
C HIS A 873 -2.66 36.02 -13.55
N GLU A 874 -3.17 35.60 -12.39
CA GLU A 874 -3.89 34.33 -12.25
C GLU A 874 -5.22 34.32 -13.00
N LEU A 875 -5.92 35.46 -13.05
CA LEU A 875 -7.13 35.59 -13.87
C LEU A 875 -6.85 35.45 -15.36
N MET A 876 -5.63 35.80 -15.82
CA MET A 876 -5.26 35.52 -17.20
C MET A 876 -5.17 34.01 -17.44
N HIS A 877 -4.63 33.20 -16.53
CA HIS A 877 -4.61 31.74 -16.70
C HIS A 877 -6.01 31.13 -16.79
N VAL A 878 -6.96 31.64 -16.00
CA VAL A 878 -8.37 31.26 -16.14
C VAL A 878 -8.94 31.68 -17.51
N THR A 879 -8.56 32.86 -18.00
CA THR A 879 -9.02 33.39 -19.30
C THR A 879 -8.43 32.60 -20.47
N GLN A 880 -7.16 32.22 -20.38
CA GLN A 880 -6.43 31.39 -21.35
C GLN A 880 -7.13 30.05 -21.55
N ALA A 881 -7.46 29.34 -20.47
CA ALA A 881 -8.16 28.04 -20.49
C ALA A 881 -7.64 27.06 -21.58
N TYR A 882 -6.32 27.02 -21.77
CA TYR A 882 -5.70 26.23 -22.84
C TYR A 882 -5.97 24.73 -22.63
N LYS A 883 -6.35 24.05 -23.72
CA LYS A 883 -6.60 22.61 -23.73
C LYS A 883 -5.33 21.89 -24.21
N PHE A 884 -4.63 21.18 -23.31
CA PHE A 884 -3.50 20.27 -23.59
C PHE A 884 -2.13 20.91 -23.94
N ASN A 885 -1.06 20.11 -23.77
CA ASN A 885 0.39 20.45 -23.74
C ASN A 885 1.04 21.04 -25.03
N ASN A 886 0.28 21.58 -25.98
CA ASN A 886 0.84 22.06 -27.25
C ASN A 886 1.34 23.52 -27.21
N VAL A 887 1.09 24.24 -26.12
CA VAL A 887 1.56 25.62 -25.93
C VAL A 887 2.76 25.62 -24.98
N PRO A 888 3.93 26.15 -25.39
CA PRO A 888 5.10 26.19 -24.53
C PRO A 888 4.83 27.00 -23.25
N GLY A 889 5.28 26.51 -22.10
CA GLY A 889 5.04 27.17 -20.81
C GLY A 889 5.54 28.63 -20.76
N TRP A 890 6.62 28.96 -21.48
CA TRP A 890 7.10 30.33 -21.59
C TRP A 890 6.12 31.28 -22.28
N VAL A 891 5.30 30.78 -23.23
CA VAL A 891 4.23 31.56 -23.86
C VAL A 891 3.08 31.74 -22.87
N THR A 892 2.66 30.66 -22.21
CA THR A 892 1.56 30.70 -21.23
C THR A 892 1.85 31.70 -20.11
N GLU A 893 3.00 31.59 -19.46
CA GLU A 893 3.42 32.47 -18.37
C GLU A 893 3.79 33.87 -18.87
N GLY A 894 4.43 33.97 -20.04
CA GLY A 894 4.80 35.26 -20.63
C GLY A 894 3.59 36.12 -21.01
N ILE A 895 2.49 35.52 -21.48
CA ILE A 895 1.23 36.23 -21.74
C ILE A 895 0.61 36.71 -20.42
N ALA A 896 0.63 35.88 -19.36
CA ALA A 896 0.08 36.26 -18.06
C ALA A 896 0.86 37.44 -17.43
N ASP A 897 2.20 37.39 -17.46
CA ASP A 897 3.05 38.51 -17.03
C ASP A 897 2.89 39.76 -17.93
N TYR A 898 2.67 39.59 -19.24
CA TYR A 898 2.38 40.70 -20.15
C TYR A 898 1.07 41.39 -19.76
N VAL A 899 0.01 40.60 -19.54
CA VAL A 899 -1.31 41.10 -19.13
C VAL A 899 -1.22 41.77 -17.77
N ARG A 900 -0.49 41.18 -16.81
CA ARG A 900 -0.23 41.80 -15.52
C ARG A 900 0.39 43.18 -15.69
N ALA A 901 1.41 43.32 -16.54
CA ALA A 901 2.08 44.60 -16.74
C ALA A 901 1.19 45.65 -17.40
N THR A 902 0.42 45.28 -18.42
CA THR A 902 -0.37 46.23 -19.21
C THR A 902 -1.75 46.53 -18.64
N GLU A 903 -2.33 45.59 -17.89
CA GLU A 903 -3.70 45.69 -17.36
C GLU A 903 -3.73 45.77 -15.82
N GLY A 904 -2.62 45.47 -15.14
CA GLY A 904 -2.52 45.56 -13.68
C GLY A 904 -2.81 46.97 -13.14
N ILE A 905 -3.26 47.05 -11.89
CA ILE A 905 -3.81 48.25 -11.25
C ILE A 905 -2.91 48.86 -10.18
N ASN A 906 -1.86 48.16 -9.78
CA ASN A 906 -1.02 48.55 -8.64
C ASN A 906 0.45 48.11 -8.79
N ASN A 907 0.91 47.73 -9.98
CA ASN A 907 2.27 47.22 -10.21
C ASN A 907 3.37 48.12 -9.62
N VAL A 908 3.20 49.45 -9.72
CA VAL A 908 4.15 50.43 -9.16
C VAL A 908 4.26 50.31 -7.64
N LYS A 909 3.13 50.28 -6.92
CA LYS A 909 3.14 50.13 -5.45
C LYS A 909 3.54 48.71 -5.03
N GLY A 910 3.15 47.71 -5.81
CA GLY A 910 3.55 46.31 -5.64
C GLY A 910 5.03 46.05 -5.89
N LYS A 911 5.79 47.06 -6.35
CA LYS A 911 7.21 46.94 -6.76
C LYS A 911 7.42 45.83 -7.80
N TRP A 912 6.40 45.55 -8.60
CA TRP A 912 6.48 44.58 -9.68
C TRP A 912 6.87 45.31 -10.97
N THR A 913 7.95 44.85 -11.59
CA THR A 913 8.43 45.38 -12.87
C THR A 913 8.88 44.26 -13.79
N MET A 914 8.77 44.50 -15.09
CA MET A 914 9.48 43.72 -16.10
C MET A 914 10.96 44.12 -16.07
N PRO A 915 11.89 43.19 -15.80
CA PRO A 915 13.30 43.51 -15.68
C PRO A 915 13.91 43.96 -17.01
N GLU A 916 14.99 44.73 -16.93
CA GLU A 916 15.81 45.06 -18.10
C GLU A 916 16.47 43.81 -18.70
N LEU A 917 16.71 43.84 -20.01
CA LEU A 917 17.31 42.72 -20.73
C LEU A 917 18.79 42.56 -20.35
N GLN A 918 19.21 41.35 -19.99
CA GLN A 918 20.59 40.99 -19.70
C GLN A 918 21.11 39.97 -20.72
N ALA A 919 22.43 39.87 -20.86
CA ALA A 919 23.07 38.98 -21.84
C ALA A 919 22.72 37.49 -21.67
N THR A 920 22.37 37.07 -20.45
CA THR A 920 22.00 35.68 -20.10
C THR A 920 20.54 35.34 -20.39
N HIS A 921 19.71 36.34 -20.71
CA HIS A 921 18.28 36.13 -20.92
C HIS A 921 17.98 35.52 -22.30
N ASN A 922 16.90 34.74 -22.36
CA ASN A 922 16.30 34.24 -23.58
C ASN A 922 14.76 34.37 -23.50
N TYR A 923 14.08 34.42 -24.65
CA TYR A 923 12.62 34.55 -24.70
C TYR A 923 11.88 33.37 -24.03
N ASN A 924 12.56 32.24 -23.81
CA ASN A 924 11.97 30.99 -23.32
C ASN A 924 12.42 30.55 -21.92
N ASN A 925 13.29 31.31 -21.22
CA ASN A 925 13.83 30.91 -19.92
C ASN A 925 13.54 31.89 -18.77
N ALA A 926 12.82 33.00 -19.03
CA ALA A 926 12.41 33.96 -18.00
C ALA A 926 11.09 34.65 -18.39
N TYR A 927 10.00 34.36 -17.67
CA TYR A 927 8.65 34.77 -18.08
C TYR A 927 8.42 36.28 -18.15
N ARG A 928 8.96 37.05 -17.18
CA ARG A 928 8.90 38.52 -17.25
C ARG A 928 9.71 39.11 -18.40
N ILE A 929 10.75 38.41 -18.84
CA ILE A 929 11.49 38.80 -20.05
C ILE A 929 10.69 38.43 -21.30
N THR A 930 10.04 37.28 -21.31
CA THR A 930 9.07 36.95 -22.37
C THR A 930 7.99 38.03 -22.47
N ALA A 931 7.41 38.44 -21.35
CA ALA A 931 6.38 39.49 -21.32
C ALA A 931 6.89 40.81 -21.92
N ARG A 932 8.13 41.20 -21.57
CA ARG A 932 8.79 42.40 -22.13
C ARG A 932 9.04 42.28 -23.62
N PHE A 933 9.41 41.09 -24.08
CA PHE A 933 9.58 40.79 -25.50
C PHE A 933 8.26 40.82 -26.26
N LEU A 934 7.19 40.25 -25.70
CA LEU A 934 5.84 40.33 -26.27
C LEU A 934 5.38 41.80 -26.37
N LEU A 935 5.66 42.62 -25.36
CA LEU A 935 5.40 44.05 -25.40
C LEU A 935 6.17 44.75 -26.53
N TRP A 936 7.45 44.44 -26.67
CA TRP A 936 8.26 44.96 -27.78
C TRP A 936 7.67 44.61 -29.14
N ILE A 937 7.20 43.37 -29.34
CA ILE A 937 6.56 42.95 -30.59
C ILE A 937 5.26 43.72 -30.81
N THR A 938 4.47 43.97 -29.76
CA THR A 938 3.24 44.77 -29.91
C THR A 938 3.50 46.23 -30.29
N GLN A 939 4.67 46.77 -29.92
CA GLN A 939 5.06 48.15 -30.22
C GLN A 939 5.70 48.30 -31.60
N ASN A 940 6.44 47.28 -32.07
CA ASN A 940 7.26 47.38 -33.28
C ASN A 940 6.67 46.64 -34.50
N TYR A 941 5.79 45.66 -34.28
CA TYR A 941 5.25 44.82 -35.36
C TYR A 941 3.74 44.90 -35.45
N GLN A 942 3.03 44.47 -34.40
CA GLN A 942 1.58 44.31 -34.49
C GLN A 942 0.89 44.51 -33.13
N LYS A 943 0.06 45.55 -33.02
CA LYS A 943 -0.52 46.00 -31.76
C LYS A 943 -1.37 44.94 -31.03
N ASP A 944 -2.09 44.10 -31.75
CA ASP A 944 -2.94 43.03 -31.21
C ASP A 944 -2.25 41.65 -31.21
N PHE A 945 -0.92 41.61 -31.38
CA PHE A 945 -0.17 40.36 -31.46
C PHE A 945 -0.45 39.40 -30.31
N VAL A 946 -0.44 39.87 -29.06
CA VAL A 946 -0.67 39.02 -27.88
C VAL A 946 -2.10 38.47 -27.85
N VAL A 947 -3.10 39.23 -28.30
CA VAL A 947 -4.49 38.76 -28.40
C VAL A 947 -4.58 37.64 -29.45
N LYS A 948 -3.95 37.80 -30.61
CA LYS A 948 -3.91 36.74 -31.63
C LYS A 948 -3.12 35.52 -31.18
N LEU A 949 -2.04 35.72 -30.44
CA LEU A 949 -1.21 34.66 -29.90
C LEU A 949 -2.00 33.83 -28.87
N ASP A 950 -2.71 34.50 -27.97
CA ASP A 950 -3.62 33.84 -27.03
C ASP A 950 -4.75 33.09 -27.73
N ASP A 951 -5.41 33.69 -28.73
CA ASP A 951 -6.48 33.02 -29.48
C ASP A 951 -5.97 31.79 -30.25
N ALA A 952 -4.79 31.89 -30.87
CA ALA A 952 -4.16 30.75 -31.54
C ALA A 952 -3.79 29.64 -30.54
N ALA A 953 -3.26 29.99 -29.36
CA ALA A 953 -2.98 29.04 -28.31
C ALA A 953 -4.26 28.34 -27.81
N ARG A 954 -5.31 29.11 -27.54
CA ARG A 954 -6.60 28.62 -27.02
C ARG A 954 -7.39 27.79 -28.03
N THR A 955 -7.27 28.10 -29.32
CA THR A 955 -7.92 27.35 -30.42
C THR A 955 -7.06 26.22 -30.98
N ASN A 956 -5.92 25.91 -30.34
CA ASN A 956 -4.96 24.88 -30.75
C ASN A 956 -4.44 25.07 -32.20
N LYS A 957 -4.25 26.32 -32.60
CA LYS A 957 -3.66 26.75 -33.87
C LYS A 957 -2.25 27.32 -33.72
N TYR A 958 -1.72 27.36 -32.49
CA TYR A 958 -0.36 27.81 -32.23
C TYR A 958 0.68 26.86 -32.86
N SER A 959 1.66 27.44 -33.56
CA SER A 959 2.83 26.76 -34.13
C SER A 959 4.00 27.73 -34.26
N SER A 960 5.20 27.25 -34.57
CA SER A 960 6.35 28.11 -34.87
C SER A 960 6.08 29.08 -36.03
N ASP A 961 5.24 28.68 -36.98
CA ASP A 961 4.90 29.49 -38.15
C ASP A 961 3.99 30.67 -37.81
N PHE A 962 3.31 30.63 -36.66
CA PHE A 962 2.46 31.73 -36.18
C PHE A 962 3.23 33.05 -36.11
N TRP A 963 4.46 33.02 -35.61
CA TRP A 963 5.33 34.20 -35.48
C TRP A 963 5.57 34.83 -36.85
N LYS A 964 6.03 34.01 -37.81
CA LYS A 964 6.32 34.47 -39.17
C LYS A 964 5.09 34.97 -39.90
N ALA A 965 3.94 34.33 -39.69
CA ALA A 965 2.68 34.75 -40.31
C ALA A 965 2.17 36.12 -39.81
N ASN A 966 2.49 36.51 -38.57
CA ASN A 966 2.01 37.76 -37.97
C ASN A 966 3.06 38.88 -37.92
N THR A 967 4.36 38.57 -38.02
CA THR A 967 5.44 39.57 -37.96
C THR A 967 6.34 39.58 -39.19
N GLY A 968 6.22 38.60 -40.08
CA GLY A 968 7.14 38.36 -41.19
C GLY A 968 8.45 37.66 -40.80
N LYS A 969 8.67 37.36 -39.50
CA LYS A 969 9.92 36.80 -38.96
C LYS A 969 9.68 35.64 -37.98
N THR A 970 10.61 34.71 -37.91
CA THR A 970 10.63 33.65 -36.89
C THR A 970 10.86 34.23 -35.49
N VAL A 971 10.52 33.46 -34.43
CA VAL A 971 10.73 33.91 -33.05
C VAL A 971 12.22 34.13 -32.74
N GLU A 972 13.11 33.33 -33.32
CA GLU A 972 14.57 33.49 -33.21
C GLU A 972 15.06 34.80 -33.83
N GLU A 973 14.58 35.13 -35.04
CA GLU A 973 14.94 36.39 -35.72
C GLU A 973 14.43 37.60 -34.95
N LEU A 974 13.18 37.56 -34.47
CA LEU A 974 12.61 38.61 -33.63
C LEU A 974 13.39 38.77 -32.32
N TRP A 975 13.84 37.68 -31.73
CA TRP A 975 14.64 37.72 -30.50
C TRP A 975 16.02 38.36 -30.74
N VAL A 976 16.68 38.03 -31.84
CA VAL A 976 17.95 38.67 -32.23
C VAL A 976 17.77 40.18 -32.40
N GLU A 977 16.68 40.60 -33.05
CA GLU A 977 16.38 42.01 -33.24
C GLU A 977 16.04 42.73 -31.93
N TYR A 978 15.23 42.09 -31.07
CA TYR A 978 14.94 42.61 -29.75
C TYR A 978 16.21 42.79 -28.91
N LYS A 979 17.16 41.85 -28.97
CA LYS A 979 18.47 42.01 -28.30
C LYS A 979 19.27 43.20 -28.85
N ALA A 980 19.17 43.49 -30.14
CA ALA A 980 19.85 44.62 -30.77
C ALA A 980 19.20 45.97 -30.41
N ASN A 981 17.88 46.01 -30.21
CA ASN A 981 17.15 47.20 -29.81
C ASN A 981 16.04 46.89 -28.76
N PRO A 982 16.41 46.69 -27.48
CA PRO A 982 15.49 46.18 -26.46
C PRO A 982 14.57 47.24 -25.85
N LYS A 983 14.53 48.45 -26.42
CA LYS A 983 13.76 49.57 -25.91
C LYS A 983 12.27 49.28 -26.03
N VAL A 984 11.57 49.37 -24.91
CA VAL A 984 10.11 49.28 -24.82
C VAL A 984 9.59 50.43 -23.98
N GLU A 985 8.48 51.02 -24.39
CA GLU A 985 7.75 51.99 -23.58
C GLU A 985 6.81 51.24 -22.65
N ILE A 986 7.18 51.10 -21.37
CA ILE A 986 6.33 50.43 -20.39
C ILE A 986 5.61 51.49 -19.57
N THR A 987 4.29 51.60 -19.76
CA THR A 987 3.43 52.40 -18.89
C THR A 987 2.68 51.44 -17.97
N TYR A 988 3.04 51.44 -16.70
CA TYR A 988 2.22 50.79 -15.66
C TYR A 988 1.06 51.72 -15.33
N ASN A 989 -0.16 51.18 -15.32
CA ASN A 989 -1.35 51.92 -14.91
C ASN A 989 -1.38 52.18 -13.39
#